data_AF-A0A371DB93-F1
#
_entry.id   AF-A0A371DB93-F1
#
_cell.length_a   1.000
_cell.length_b   1.000
_cell.length_c   1.000
_cell.angle_alpha   90.00
_cell.angle_beta   90.00
_cell.angle_gamma   90.00
#
_symmetry.space_group_name_H-M   'P 1'
#
loop_
_entity.id
_entity.type
_entity.pdbx_description
1 polymer ?
#
loop_
_entity_poly.entity_id
_entity_poly.type
_entity_poly.pdbx_seq_one_letter_code
_entity_poly.pdbx_strand_id
1 'polypeptide(L)'
;MICVASLMLQVPPTQCHAAFCGFAPVYRLSISRRPLYLSEFPTSVMLRLARTSGVPVSRLSKSLRTVHNILPETSALLRGAADAAYTRQDWRIADVILQICFHLCTDTALRRELLRDGLLSSTLRFIDTGVAHVVLMQLLALLSQDSSDSGKTAILNAISGVLVRRRPGWSYELRTSVQIIITLYHCLPTMLSPASGANSELSAGFSLSVVEFILKLLRQRFFCYEAMMHAIPILILCVRSCPPERMDSMEPALEVLAALSHSRNFGLRCVVGWFFSVLGRAPPGVIYPGSPRAEEPPSPRLAESDVRPGGEHLTASDVRVRPGSEVALIEQCARHAHMLVRYLAEMGDFQGFGIALADVLVRGPLAYNDEDIAHIYAGWDSSLSPPTWPELLRTAAATLRADPSLLDKADVIDLEYLTRADPWGAAASRAEQVLARNPAHAYAHAVFCGHASDYEAALQIARRALELDDLTPYLKRQFLHQAAELSCKKAFAILLNMNPFDSDKTRIGRQEMNLGLQYTYDYIKAAPGDCRDLPNVLDLCINMSIILGGPDLGDDIGDIRTLTNALETSIRLLQASGYPTWDNRIRTDHRLYTRHFPEGFKKWKRVLTEFDRQDHSIRATMNFPPTRGCTCRSAPHDPGSSCTHRATEVGTDWWKQSPATLYSLLRGPLRCCCNRPRVQFGPDLVLLYQCTWCADATALVRKCTGCESAWYCNPTCQRADWPEHKGKCGQ
;
A
#
# COMPACT_ATOMS: atom_id res chain seq x y z
N MET A 1 47.54 15.99 27.78
CA MET A 1 47.32 16.66 26.48
C MET A 1 48.46 17.63 26.10
N ILE A 2 49.74 17.31 26.41
CA ILE A 2 50.92 18.13 26.03
C ILE A 2 52.02 17.30 25.31
N CYS A 3 51.96 15.96 25.26
CA CYS A 3 52.99 15.15 24.59
C CYS A 3 52.73 14.80 23.11
N VAL A 4 51.63 15.27 22.49
CA VAL A 4 51.26 14.90 21.11
C VAL A 4 51.75 15.92 20.07
N ALA A 5 52.20 17.12 20.48
CA ALA A 5 52.59 18.19 19.56
C ALA A 5 54.08 18.20 19.16
N SER A 6 54.97 17.44 19.81
CA SER A 6 56.43 17.54 19.58
C SER A 6 57.05 16.45 18.69
N LEU A 7 56.31 15.44 18.22
CA LEU A 7 56.90 14.28 17.52
C LEU A 7 56.52 14.12 16.03
N MET A 8 55.82 15.09 15.44
CA MET A 8 55.42 15.05 14.01
C MET A 8 56.21 16.03 13.11
N LEU A 9 57.30 16.65 13.61
CA LEU A 9 58.09 17.66 12.89
C LEU A 9 59.48 17.19 12.39
N GLN A 10 59.72 15.89 12.20
CA GLN A 10 61.01 15.40 11.68
C GLN A 10 60.91 14.36 10.55
N VAL A 11 60.24 14.71 9.45
CA VAL A 11 60.48 14.04 8.15
C VAL A 11 60.51 15.11 7.05
N PRO A 12 61.60 15.23 6.25
CA PRO A 12 61.66 16.20 5.16
C PRO A 12 60.85 15.74 3.93
N PRO A 13 60.24 16.66 3.16
CA PRO A 13 59.46 16.31 1.98
C PRO A 13 60.30 16.44 0.70
N THR A 14 60.94 15.37 0.24
CA THR A 14 61.41 15.30 -1.16
C THR A 14 61.44 13.86 -1.67
N GLN A 15 61.07 13.71 -2.95
CA GLN A 15 61.11 12.51 -3.80
C GLN A 15 59.86 11.62 -3.83
N CYS A 16 58.89 12.02 -4.66
CA CYS A 16 58.09 11.12 -5.48
C CYS A 16 57.56 11.87 -6.71
N HIS A 17 58.40 12.00 -7.74
CA HIS A 17 57.98 12.29 -9.11
C HIS A 17 58.77 11.37 -10.04
N ALA A 18 58.07 10.86 -11.07
CA ALA A 18 58.53 10.03 -12.17
C ALA A 18 58.49 8.50 -11.97
N ALA A 19 57.38 7.89 -12.37
CA ALA A 19 57.37 6.82 -13.38
C ALA A 19 55.92 6.41 -13.69
N PHE A 20 55.51 6.53 -14.95
CA PHE A 20 54.68 5.62 -15.74
C PHE A 20 53.80 6.37 -16.76
N CYS A 21 54.36 6.54 -17.95
CA CYS A 21 53.62 6.65 -19.21
C CYS A 21 54.05 5.49 -20.11
N GLY A 22 53.07 4.83 -20.75
CA GLY A 22 53.27 4.04 -21.97
C GLY A 22 52.99 2.55 -21.85
N PHE A 23 51.78 2.12 -22.20
CA PHE A 23 51.46 1.23 -23.34
C PHE A 23 50.06 0.59 -23.18
N ALA A 24 49.32 0.57 -24.28
CA ALA A 24 48.06 -0.18 -24.49
C ALA A 24 48.23 -0.99 -25.79
N PRO A 25 47.30 -1.88 -26.22
CA PRO A 25 46.18 -2.52 -25.52
C PRO A 25 46.13 -4.06 -25.72
N VAL A 26 45.01 -4.67 -25.31
CA VAL A 26 44.51 -6.04 -25.60
C VAL A 26 44.78 -7.07 -24.51
N TYR A 27 43.83 -7.20 -23.57
CA TYR A 27 43.45 -8.50 -22.99
C TYR A 27 41.97 -8.50 -22.59
N ARG A 28 41.28 -9.59 -22.95
CA ARG A 28 39.91 -9.93 -22.56
C ARG A 28 39.73 -9.83 -21.03
N LEU A 29 38.83 -8.95 -20.58
CA LEU A 29 38.44 -8.86 -19.17
C LEU A 29 37.45 -9.97 -18.80
N SER A 30 37.98 -11.10 -18.34
CA SER A 30 37.29 -11.96 -17.39
C SER A 30 37.38 -11.28 -16.01
N ILE A 31 36.35 -10.53 -15.62
CA ILE A 31 36.30 -9.88 -14.30
C ILE A 31 36.00 -10.95 -13.26
N SER A 32 37.04 -11.36 -12.53
CA SER A 32 36.93 -12.21 -11.36
C SER A 32 36.09 -11.51 -10.27
N ARG A 33 35.16 -12.25 -9.68
CA ARG A 33 34.41 -11.88 -8.46
C ARG A 33 35.33 -11.85 -7.23
N ARG A 34 36.34 -10.96 -7.20
CA ARG A 34 37.14 -10.72 -6.00
C ARG A 34 36.56 -9.50 -5.26
N PRO A 35 36.08 -9.64 -4.01
CA PRO A 35 35.87 -8.47 -3.16
C PRO A 35 37.23 -7.79 -2.94
N LEU A 36 37.30 -6.48 -3.20
CA LEU A 36 38.48 -5.69 -2.87
C LEU A 36 38.61 -5.63 -1.35
N TYR A 37 39.72 -6.14 -0.83
CA TYR A 37 40.08 -6.10 0.58
C TYR A 37 40.34 -4.65 1.02
N LEU A 38 39.88 -4.32 2.22
CA LEU A 38 40.19 -3.09 2.99
C LEU A 38 41.66 -3.03 3.46
N SER A 39 42.62 -3.48 2.65
CA SER A 39 44.00 -3.70 3.10
C SER A 39 44.92 -2.46 3.12
N GLU A 40 44.42 -1.26 2.83
CA GLU A 40 45.26 -0.05 2.71
C GLU A 40 44.78 1.14 3.57
N PHE A 41 44.38 0.91 4.82
CA PHE A 41 44.35 1.97 5.83
C PHE A 41 45.22 1.58 7.02
N PRO A 42 45.86 2.53 7.73
CA PRO A 42 46.82 2.20 8.75
C PRO A 42 46.07 1.60 9.93
N THR A 43 46.08 0.27 10.01
CA THR A 43 45.75 -0.53 11.18
C THR A 43 46.36 0.11 12.45
N SER A 44 47.47 0.84 12.32
CA SER A 44 48.17 1.57 13.37
C SER A 44 47.39 2.71 14.08
N VAL A 45 46.38 3.36 13.46
CA VAL A 45 45.58 4.42 14.13
C VAL A 45 44.44 3.80 14.92
N MET A 46 43.70 2.85 14.32
CA MET A 46 42.74 2.02 15.06
C MET A 46 43.44 1.25 16.19
N LEU A 47 44.61 0.65 15.95
CA LEU A 47 45.41 -0.02 16.98
C LEU A 47 45.91 0.94 18.05
N ARG A 48 46.19 2.20 17.73
CA ARG A 48 46.59 3.21 18.74
C ARG A 48 45.42 3.67 19.58
N LEU A 49 44.28 3.99 18.97
CA LEU A 49 43.04 4.28 19.70
C LEU A 49 42.62 3.10 20.57
N ALA A 50 42.67 1.89 20.02
CA ALA A 50 42.38 0.64 20.70
C ALA A 50 43.37 0.36 21.85
N ARG A 51 44.67 0.65 21.68
CA ARG A 51 45.67 0.59 22.76
C ARG A 51 45.44 1.62 23.85
N THR A 52 45.08 2.86 23.51
CA THR A 52 44.80 3.93 24.49
C THR A 52 43.47 3.76 25.21
N SER A 53 42.53 3.01 24.63
CA SER A 53 41.21 2.70 25.21
C SER A 53 41.11 1.27 25.80
N GLY A 54 42.19 0.48 25.76
CA GLY A 54 42.21 -0.88 26.31
C GLY A 54 41.44 -1.94 25.51
N VAL A 55 41.07 -1.67 24.25
CA VAL A 55 40.24 -2.56 23.42
C VAL A 55 41.13 -3.46 22.54
N PRO A 56 41.13 -4.81 22.68
CA PRO A 56 41.92 -5.70 21.82
C PRO A 56 41.24 -5.92 20.45
N VAL A 57 41.97 -5.68 19.36
CA VAL A 57 41.47 -5.72 17.96
C VAL A 57 41.19 -7.14 17.44
N SER A 58 41.79 -8.19 18.03
CA SER A 58 41.72 -9.57 17.50
C SER A 58 40.49 -10.39 17.90
N ARG A 59 39.50 -9.81 18.61
CA ARG A 59 38.23 -10.48 18.96
C ARG A 59 37.05 -9.51 18.93
N LEU A 60 36.63 -9.10 17.73
CA LEU A 60 35.64 -8.04 17.51
C LEU A 60 34.27 -8.23 18.21
N SER A 61 33.77 -9.46 18.36
CA SER A 61 32.51 -9.69 19.11
C SER A 61 32.68 -9.55 20.63
N LYS A 62 33.84 -10.01 21.17
CA LYS A 62 34.20 -9.75 22.56
C LYS A 62 34.46 -8.26 22.76
N SER A 63 35.04 -7.57 21.78
CA SER A 63 35.29 -6.14 21.85
C SER A 63 34.00 -5.32 21.85
N LEU A 64 32.97 -5.66 21.07
CA LEU A 64 31.68 -4.94 21.13
C LEU A 64 31.00 -5.09 22.50
N ARG A 65 31.01 -6.29 23.09
CA ARG A 65 30.52 -6.48 24.47
C ARG A 65 31.32 -5.69 25.50
N THR A 66 32.65 -5.61 25.33
CA THR A 66 33.48 -4.74 26.17
C THR A 66 33.10 -3.28 25.98
N VAL A 67 32.90 -2.82 24.74
CA VAL A 67 32.49 -1.44 24.42
C VAL A 67 31.15 -1.11 25.06
N HIS A 68 30.19 -2.03 25.12
CA HIS A 68 28.93 -1.83 25.86
C HIS A 68 29.19 -1.49 27.35
N ASN A 69 30.21 -2.08 27.98
CA ASN A 69 30.53 -1.83 29.39
C ASN A 69 31.27 -0.50 29.64
N ILE A 70 31.96 0.02 28.63
CA ILE A 70 32.76 1.27 28.70
C ILE A 70 32.23 2.35 27.73
N LEU A 71 30.94 2.27 27.42
CA LEU A 71 30.32 3.12 26.40
C LEU A 71 30.36 4.60 26.78
N PRO A 72 30.08 5.02 28.03
CA PRO A 72 30.14 6.42 28.42
C PRO A 72 31.53 7.04 28.19
N GLU A 73 32.61 6.35 28.59
CA GLU A 73 33.97 6.86 28.37
C GLU A 73 34.32 6.89 26.89
N THR A 74 33.96 5.84 26.15
CA THR A 74 34.21 5.73 24.71
C THR A 74 33.47 6.83 23.93
N SER A 75 32.21 7.07 24.26
CA SER A 75 31.36 8.11 23.65
C SER A 75 31.91 9.51 23.91
N ALA A 76 32.29 9.81 25.17
CA ALA A 76 32.90 11.09 25.52
C ALA A 76 34.22 11.32 24.77
N LEU A 77 35.06 10.29 24.66
CA LEU A 77 36.33 10.34 23.93
C LEU A 77 36.11 10.60 22.44
N LEU A 78 35.20 9.86 21.80
CA LEU A 78 34.89 10.02 20.37
C LEU A 78 34.35 11.42 20.08
N ARG A 79 33.47 11.94 20.92
CA ARG A 79 32.91 13.30 20.79
C ARG A 79 33.99 14.36 20.93
N GLY A 80 34.80 14.29 21.98
CA GLY A 80 35.90 15.23 22.20
C GLY A 80 36.93 15.21 21.07
N ALA A 81 37.23 14.02 20.54
CA ALA A 81 38.10 13.87 19.36
C ALA A 81 37.46 14.46 18.10
N ALA A 82 36.15 14.26 17.89
CA ALA A 82 35.43 14.80 16.73
C ALA A 82 35.39 16.33 16.78
N ASP A 83 35.10 16.91 17.95
CA ASP A 83 35.10 18.36 18.14
C ASP A 83 36.49 18.96 17.92
N ALA A 84 37.54 18.31 18.43
CA ALA A 84 38.92 18.75 18.20
C ALA A 84 39.32 18.66 16.72
N ALA A 85 38.95 17.58 16.02
CA ALA A 85 39.20 17.42 14.59
C ALA A 85 38.45 18.48 13.76
N TYR A 86 37.18 18.74 14.09
CA TYR A 86 36.37 19.77 13.44
C TYR A 86 36.99 21.17 13.61
N THR A 87 37.33 21.55 14.85
CA THR A 87 37.93 22.86 15.15
C THR A 87 39.27 23.05 14.43
N ARG A 88 40.06 21.99 14.28
CA ARG A 88 41.35 22.00 13.57
C ARG A 88 41.22 21.83 12.06
N GLN A 89 40.00 21.59 11.55
CA GLN A 89 39.74 21.21 10.16
C GLN A 89 40.55 19.98 9.70
N ASP A 90 40.83 19.04 10.62
CA ASP A 90 41.52 17.80 10.32
C ASP A 90 40.51 16.73 9.87
N TRP A 91 40.14 16.80 8.59
CA TRP A 91 39.13 15.91 8.01
C TRP A 91 39.55 14.45 7.97
N ARG A 92 40.86 14.16 7.95
CA ARG A 92 41.37 12.78 8.00
C ARG A 92 41.11 12.14 9.35
N ILE A 93 41.32 12.88 10.44
CA ILE A 93 40.98 12.41 11.78
C ILE A 93 39.46 12.28 11.93
N ALA A 94 38.70 13.26 11.43
CA ALA A 94 37.23 13.20 11.44
C ALA A 94 36.71 11.95 10.71
N ASP A 95 37.26 11.62 9.53
CA ASP A 95 36.92 10.40 8.79
C ASP A 95 37.13 9.12 9.61
N VAL A 96 38.27 9.01 10.29
CA VAL A 96 38.57 7.86 11.16
C VAL A 96 37.55 7.76 12.29
N ILE A 97 37.19 8.89 12.90
CA ILE A 97 36.21 8.92 14.00
C ILE A 97 34.82 8.52 13.48
N LEU A 98 34.38 9.06 12.35
CA LEU A 98 33.10 8.70 11.74
C LEU A 98 33.06 7.22 11.36
N GLN A 99 34.17 6.65 10.87
CA GLN A 99 34.28 5.23 10.57
C GLN A 99 34.14 4.36 11.83
N ILE A 100 34.77 4.76 12.94
CA ILE A 100 34.60 4.08 14.24
C ILE A 100 33.13 4.16 14.69
N CYS A 101 32.53 5.34 14.65
CA CYS A 101 31.13 5.53 14.99
C CYS A 101 30.21 4.67 14.11
N PHE A 102 30.45 4.61 12.79
CA PHE A 102 29.72 3.75 11.87
C PHE A 102 29.77 2.29 12.32
N HIS A 103 30.96 1.77 12.62
CA HIS A 103 31.14 0.39 13.10
C HIS A 103 30.41 0.12 14.41
N LEU A 104 30.48 1.04 15.38
CA LEU A 104 29.74 0.91 16.65
C LEU A 104 28.22 0.93 16.41
N CYS A 105 27.74 1.80 15.53
CA CYS A 105 26.32 1.94 15.19
C CYS A 105 25.74 0.75 14.40
N THR A 106 26.56 -0.22 14.01
CA THR A 106 26.03 -1.49 13.46
C THR A 106 25.42 -2.38 14.54
N ASP A 107 25.80 -2.19 15.81
CA ASP A 107 25.09 -2.73 16.97
C ASP A 107 23.94 -1.78 17.33
N THR A 108 22.71 -2.27 17.22
CA THR A 108 21.50 -1.46 17.43
C THR A 108 21.43 -0.86 18.84
N ALA A 109 21.92 -1.57 19.85
CA ALA A 109 21.91 -1.06 21.22
C ALA A 109 22.96 0.04 21.41
N LEU A 110 24.18 -0.14 20.92
CA LEU A 110 25.20 0.93 20.93
C LEU A 110 24.74 2.17 20.16
N ARG A 111 24.12 1.96 19.00
CA ARG A 111 23.59 3.05 18.17
C ARG A 111 22.61 3.94 18.92
N ARG A 112 21.66 3.34 19.66
CA ARG A 112 20.65 4.10 20.42
C ARG A 112 21.28 4.91 21.56
N GLU A 113 22.23 4.33 22.28
CA GLU A 113 22.93 5.05 23.34
C GLU A 113 23.80 6.19 22.77
N LEU A 114 24.54 5.95 21.68
CA LEU A 114 25.30 7.00 20.99
C LEU A 114 24.41 8.13 20.44
N LEU A 115 23.20 7.80 19.97
CA LEU A 115 22.21 8.80 19.56
C LEU A 115 21.77 9.68 20.74
N ARG A 116 21.50 9.09 21.92
CA ARG A 116 21.17 9.85 23.14
C ARG A 116 22.31 10.76 23.58
N ASP A 117 23.54 10.31 23.33
CA ASP A 117 24.77 11.06 23.55
C ASP A 117 25.04 12.16 22.50
N GLY A 118 24.11 12.43 21.58
CA GLY A 118 24.24 13.54 20.64
C GLY A 118 25.17 13.26 19.45
N LEU A 119 25.46 11.99 19.14
CA LEU A 119 26.24 11.60 17.96
C LEU A 119 25.64 12.18 16.66
N LEU A 120 24.31 12.26 16.56
CA LEU A 120 23.66 12.81 15.38
C LEU A 120 24.05 14.28 15.13
N SER A 121 23.94 15.13 16.15
CA SER A 121 24.30 16.55 16.05
C SER A 121 25.77 16.73 15.69
N SER A 122 26.65 15.91 16.28
CA SER A 122 28.08 15.89 15.92
C SER A 122 28.29 15.48 14.46
N THR A 123 27.60 14.44 13.99
CA THR A 123 27.70 13.92 12.60
C THR A 123 27.22 14.95 11.58
N LEU A 124 26.09 15.61 11.83
CA LEU A 124 25.51 16.58 10.90
C LEU A 124 26.41 17.79 10.65
N ARG A 125 27.27 18.17 11.61
CA ARG A 125 28.24 19.26 11.43
C ARG A 125 29.25 18.97 10.31
N PHE A 126 29.52 17.71 10.00
CA PHE A 126 30.48 17.33 8.97
C PHE A 126 29.92 17.34 7.54
N ILE A 127 28.60 17.57 7.35
CA ILE A 127 27.96 17.49 6.02
C ILE A 127 28.53 18.48 5.00
N ASP A 128 29.03 19.61 5.47
CA ASP A 128 29.57 20.69 4.65
C ASP A 128 31.10 20.79 4.72
N THR A 129 31.77 19.71 5.10
CA THR A 129 33.23 19.67 5.30
C THR A 129 33.94 18.78 4.27
N GLY A 130 35.27 18.67 4.36
CA GLY A 130 36.10 17.85 3.45
C GLY A 130 36.16 16.37 3.79
N VAL A 131 35.28 15.86 4.65
CA VAL A 131 35.22 14.43 5.04
C VAL A 131 34.78 13.55 3.86
N ALA A 132 35.16 12.27 3.91
CA ALA A 132 34.72 11.27 2.95
C ALA A 132 33.19 11.08 3.02
N HIS A 133 32.48 11.63 2.04
CA HIS A 133 31.00 11.61 1.97
C HIS A 133 30.40 10.21 2.11
N VAL A 134 31.10 9.17 1.62
CA VAL A 134 30.61 7.77 1.72
C VAL A 134 30.47 7.32 3.17
N VAL A 135 31.47 7.57 4.03
CA VAL A 135 31.46 7.14 5.44
C VAL A 135 30.42 7.94 6.21
N LEU A 136 30.37 9.25 5.97
CA LEU A 136 29.38 10.13 6.55
C LEU A 136 27.95 9.66 6.24
N MET A 137 27.65 9.37 4.96
CA MET A 137 26.33 8.95 4.55
C MET A 137 25.98 7.53 5.04
N GLN A 138 26.95 6.63 5.13
CA GLN A 138 26.75 5.32 5.76
C GLN A 138 26.35 5.44 7.23
N LEU A 139 27.01 6.34 7.98
CA LEU A 139 26.66 6.60 9.37
C LEU A 139 25.26 7.23 9.47
N LEU A 140 24.95 8.27 8.67
CA LEU A 140 23.63 8.89 8.66
C LEU A 140 22.51 7.91 8.30
N ALA A 141 22.75 6.99 7.36
CA ALA A 141 21.81 5.92 7.02
C ALA A 141 21.51 5.03 8.24
N LEU A 142 22.53 4.64 9.02
CA LEU A 142 22.31 3.89 10.26
C LEU A 142 21.58 4.72 11.31
N LEU A 143 22.02 5.96 11.55
CA LEU A 143 21.43 6.84 12.56
C LEU A 143 19.95 7.12 12.27
N SER A 144 19.58 7.27 10.99
CA SER A 144 18.20 7.53 10.56
C SER A 144 17.21 6.40 10.94
N GLN A 145 17.70 5.17 11.17
CA GLN A 145 16.84 4.04 11.53
C GLN A 145 16.23 4.16 12.93
N ASP A 146 17.03 4.62 13.91
CA ASP A 146 16.64 4.72 15.33
C ASP A 146 16.49 6.17 15.83
N SER A 147 16.71 7.17 14.98
CA SER A 147 16.54 8.57 15.35
C SER A 147 15.08 8.91 15.68
N SER A 148 14.90 9.85 16.62
CA SER A 148 13.61 10.50 16.88
C SER A 148 13.10 11.23 15.63
N ASP A 149 11.83 11.62 15.63
CA ASP A 149 11.24 12.42 14.55
C ASP A 149 11.96 13.76 14.35
N SER A 150 12.40 14.40 15.44
CA SER A 150 13.24 15.61 15.38
C SER A 150 14.59 15.34 14.73
N GLY A 151 15.24 14.21 15.07
CA GLY A 151 16.50 13.80 14.46
C GLY A 151 16.36 13.49 12.97
N LYS A 152 15.30 12.78 12.58
CA LYS A 152 14.99 12.48 11.16
C LYS A 152 14.71 13.75 10.36
N THR A 153 14.00 14.71 10.96
CA THR A 153 13.79 16.04 10.35
C THR A 153 15.10 16.79 10.15
N ALA A 154 16.00 16.76 11.14
CA ALA A 154 17.32 17.38 11.01
C ALA A 154 18.15 16.74 9.88
N ILE A 155 18.12 15.40 9.75
CA ILE A 155 18.77 14.66 8.67
C ILE A 155 18.17 15.06 7.30
N LEU A 156 16.84 15.11 7.18
CA LEU A 156 16.16 15.52 5.95
C LEU A 156 16.56 16.93 5.51
N ASN A 157 16.58 17.89 6.44
CA ASN A 157 17.00 19.26 6.15
C ASN A 157 18.44 19.33 5.64
N ALA A 158 19.33 18.54 6.25
CA ALA A 158 20.73 18.47 5.85
C ALA A 158 20.89 17.89 4.44
N ILE A 159 20.24 16.74 4.15
CA ILE A 159 20.27 16.10 2.82
C ILE A 159 19.60 16.95 1.75
N SER A 160 18.49 17.62 2.08
CA SER A 160 17.82 18.58 1.18
C SER A 160 18.78 19.69 0.75
N GLY A 161 19.55 20.22 1.70
CA GLY A 161 20.59 21.22 1.43
C GLY A 161 21.70 20.73 0.50
N VAL A 162 21.98 19.42 0.46
CA VAL A 162 22.95 18.79 -0.44
C VAL A 162 22.37 18.61 -1.84
N LEU A 163 21.15 18.05 -1.93
CA LEU A 163 20.52 17.71 -3.22
C LEU A 163 20.06 18.94 -3.99
N VAL A 164 19.41 19.91 -3.33
CA VAL A 164 18.85 21.10 -4.00
C VAL A 164 19.96 22.03 -4.48
N ARG A 165 21.03 22.21 -3.69
CA ARG A 165 22.13 23.14 -4.04
C ARG A 165 23.16 22.51 -4.99
N ARG A 166 23.06 21.21 -5.30
CA ARG A 166 24.01 20.46 -6.15
C ARG A 166 25.46 20.86 -5.90
N ARG A 167 25.89 20.75 -4.64
CA ARG A 167 27.18 21.33 -4.25
C ARG A 167 28.34 20.70 -5.06
N PRO A 168 29.20 21.51 -5.71
CA PRO A 168 30.23 21.02 -6.62
C PRO A 168 31.33 20.18 -5.93
N GLY A 169 31.41 20.19 -4.59
CA GLY A 169 32.35 19.36 -3.82
C GLY A 169 31.84 17.98 -3.42
N TRP A 170 30.55 17.67 -3.61
CA TRP A 170 29.99 16.39 -3.19
C TRP A 170 30.30 15.27 -4.20
N SER A 171 30.84 14.15 -3.70
CA SER A 171 31.02 12.94 -4.52
C SER A 171 29.68 12.20 -4.63
N TYR A 172 29.12 12.19 -5.83
CA TYR A 172 27.91 11.43 -6.19
C TYR A 172 28.28 10.07 -6.81
N GLU A 173 29.30 9.43 -6.26
CA GLU A 173 29.61 8.04 -6.55
C GLU A 173 28.44 7.13 -6.15
N LEU A 174 28.30 6.01 -6.86
CA LEU A 174 27.25 5.02 -6.66
C LEU A 174 27.02 4.68 -5.18
N ARG A 175 28.10 4.45 -4.41
CA ARG A 175 28.01 4.09 -2.99
C ARG A 175 27.40 5.20 -2.14
N THR A 176 27.89 6.44 -2.28
CA THR A 176 27.35 7.60 -1.56
C THR A 176 25.90 7.83 -1.94
N SER A 177 25.57 7.71 -3.23
CA SER A 177 24.20 7.91 -3.72
C SER A 177 23.21 6.90 -3.16
N VAL A 178 23.59 5.62 -3.09
CA VAL A 178 22.78 4.57 -2.46
C VAL A 178 22.49 4.91 -0.99
N GLN A 179 23.50 5.37 -0.25
CA GLN A 179 23.33 5.72 1.16
C GLN A 179 22.43 6.96 1.37
N ILE A 180 22.47 7.94 0.45
CA ILE A 180 21.51 9.06 0.46
C ILE A 180 20.08 8.54 0.35
N ILE A 181 19.80 7.63 -0.60
CA ILE A 181 18.45 7.07 -0.78
C ILE A 181 18.02 6.26 0.46
N ILE A 182 18.91 5.42 1.02
CA ILE A 182 18.61 4.65 2.24
C ILE A 182 18.29 5.60 3.40
N THR A 183 19.07 6.67 3.57
CA THR A 183 18.85 7.66 4.62
C THR A 183 17.50 8.36 4.44
N LEU A 184 17.19 8.82 3.22
CA LEU A 184 15.90 9.45 2.89
C LEU A 184 14.72 8.51 3.20
N TYR A 185 14.81 7.24 2.79
CA TYR A 185 13.78 6.24 3.07
C TYR A 185 13.49 6.10 4.56
N HIS A 186 14.53 6.00 5.39
CA HIS A 186 14.37 5.80 6.84
C HIS A 186 13.86 7.06 7.56
N CYS A 187 13.93 8.21 6.92
CA CYS A 187 13.29 9.45 7.37
C CYS A 187 11.82 9.58 6.91
N LEU A 188 11.36 8.83 5.89
CA LEU A 188 9.96 8.89 5.39
C LEU A 188 8.89 8.70 6.47
N PRO A 189 9.02 7.76 7.44
CA PRO A 189 7.99 7.55 8.45
C PRO A 189 7.62 8.83 9.22
N THR A 190 8.60 9.70 9.47
CA THR A 190 8.40 10.99 10.15
C THR A 190 7.60 11.94 9.27
N MET A 191 7.83 11.94 7.96
CA MET A 191 7.11 12.80 7.01
C MET A 191 5.66 12.35 6.78
N LEU A 192 5.40 11.06 6.99
CA LEU A 192 4.08 10.44 6.82
C LEU A 192 3.26 10.39 8.12
N SER A 193 3.87 10.74 9.26
CA SER A 193 3.22 10.64 10.55
C SER A 193 2.14 11.72 10.68
N PRO A 194 0.88 11.38 10.98
CA PRO A 194 -0.17 12.37 11.20
C PRO A 194 0.06 13.19 12.48
N ALA A 195 0.80 12.64 13.44
CA ALA A 195 1.15 13.32 14.70
C ALA A 195 2.06 14.54 14.52
N SER A 196 2.66 14.71 13.34
CA SER A 196 3.58 15.81 13.04
C SER A 196 2.92 17.19 13.15
N GLY A 197 1.59 17.28 13.10
CA GLY A 197 0.82 18.54 13.20
C GLY A 197 1.04 19.51 12.03
N ALA A 198 2.14 19.37 11.31
CA ALA A 198 2.44 20.03 10.06
C ALA A 198 2.10 19.07 8.91
N ASN A 199 1.16 19.46 8.06
CA ASN A 199 1.18 19.06 6.66
C ASN A 199 2.41 19.72 6.03
N SER A 200 3.62 19.32 6.44
CA SER A 200 4.86 19.74 5.80
C SER A 200 4.94 19.03 4.46
N GLU A 201 4.12 19.50 3.53
CA GLU A 201 4.20 19.13 2.13
C GLU A 201 5.66 19.34 1.70
N LEU A 202 6.21 18.30 1.08
CA LEU A 202 7.52 18.42 0.47
C LEU A 202 7.49 19.58 -0.52
N SER A 203 8.45 20.49 -0.40
CA SER A 203 8.56 21.55 -1.39
C SER A 203 8.73 20.92 -2.78
N ALA A 204 7.99 21.42 -3.77
CA ALA A 204 8.04 20.86 -5.11
C ALA A 204 9.49 20.83 -5.67
N GLY A 205 10.32 21.82 -5.32
CA GLY A 205 11.73 21.87 -5.69
C GLY A 205 12.56 20.72 -5.09
N PHE A 206 12.30 20.35 -3.84
CA PHE A 206 12.94 19.19 -3.23
C PHE A 206 12.49 17.88 -3.91
N SER A 207 11.19 17.70 -4.11
CA SER A 207 10.65 16.51 -4.78
C SER A 207 11.24 16.30 -6.16
N LEU A 208 11.34 17.36 -6.98
CA LEU A 208 11.94 17.29 -8.31
C LEU A 208 13.44 16.94 -8.25
N SER A 209 14.18 17.54 -7.32
CA SER A 209 15.62 17.27 -7.15
C SER A 209 15.87 15.82 -6.73
N VAL A 210 15.03 15.28 -5.84
CA VAL A 210 15.10 13.89 -5.37
C VAL A 210 14.74 12.92 -6.49
N VAL A 211 13.68 13.18 -7.25
CA VAL A 211 13.30 12.36 -8.41
C VAL A 211 14.43 12.32 -9.42
N GLU A 212 14.97 13.47 -9.83
CA GLU A 212 16.07 13.51 -10.80
C GLU A 212 17.30 12.75 -10.30
N PHE A 213 17.65 12.92 -9.03
CA PHE A 213 18.75 12.21 -8.38
C PHE A 213 18.55 10.67 -8.41
N ILE A 214 17.37 10.19 -8.01
CA ILE A 214 17.03 8.76 -8.02
C ILE A 214 17.10 8.21 -9.45
N LEU A 215 16.49 8.88 -10.41
CA LEU A 215 16.46 8.41 -11.80
C LEU A 215 17.86 8.39 -12.42
N LYS A 216 18.73 9.35 -12.10
CA LYS A 216 20.14 9.32 -12.51
C LYS A 216 20.88 8.12 -11.92
N LEU A 217 20.61 7.77 -10.65
CA LEU A 217 21.20 6.59 -10.02
C LEU A 217 20.72 5.29 -10.68
N LEU A 218 19.41 5.15 -10.88
CA LEU A 218 18.81 3.93 -11.44
C LEU A 218 19.24 3.68 -12.91
N ARG A 219 19.64 4.72 -13.65
CA ARG A 219 20.19 4.59 -15.01
C ARG A 219 21.65 4.11 -15.04
N GLN A 220 22.35 4.06 -13.92
CA GLN A 220 23.72 3.58 -13.89
C GLN A 220 23.77 2.08 -14.25
N ARG A 221 24.83 1.67 -14.96
CA ARG A 221 25.00 0.29 -15.43
C ARG A 221 24.95 -0.75 -14.30
N PHE A 222 25.35 -0.34 -13.10
CA PHE A 222 25.36 -1.14 -11.91
C PHE A 222 24.59 -0.37 -10.83
N PHE A 223 23.41 -0.85 -10.48
CA PHE A 223 22.69 -0.41 -9.28
C PHE A 223 22.38 -1.65 -8.44
N CYS A 224 22.21 -1.45 -7.14
CA CYS A 224 21.90 -2.54 -6.21
C CYS A 224 20.41 -2.58 -5.86
N TYR A 225 19.95 -3.77 -5.47
CA TYR A 225 18.59 -4.02 -5.02
C TYR A 225 18.16 -3.05 -3.91
N GLU A 226 19.06 -2.73 -2.98
CA GLU A 226 18.79 -1.77 -1.91
C GLU A 226 18.44 -0.39 -2.49
N ALA A 227 19.17 0.10 -3.49
CA ALA A 227 18.87 1.39 -4.08
C ALA A 227 17.44 1.44 -4.63
N MET A 228 17.02 0.40 -5.35
CA MET A 228 15.69 0.33 -5.95
C MET A 228 14.59 0.24 -4.89
N MET A 229 14.74 -0.67 -3.91
CA MET A 229 13.73 -0.86 -2.85
C MET A 229 13.50 0.39 -2.01
N HIS A 230 14.55 1.18 -1.77
CA HIS A 230 14.43 2.43 -1.02
C HIS A 230 13.94 3.59 -1.92
N ALA A 231 14.29 3.58 -3.20
CA ALA A 231 13.86 4.60 -4.17
C ALA A 231 12.36 4.58 -4.42
N ILE A 232 11.74 3.41 -4.56
CA ILE A 232 10.31 3.26 -4.90
C ILE A 232 9.38 4.09 -3.99
N PRO A 233 9.39 3.92 -2.66
CA PRO A 233 8.51 4.71 -1.79
C PRO A 233 8.83 6.20 -1.79
N ILE A 234 10.09 6.59 -2.02
CA ILE A 234 10.46 8.00 -2.15
C ILE A 234 9.86 8.58 -3.43
N LEU A 235 9.94 7.86 -4.56
CA LEU A 235 9.29 8.27 -5.81
C LEU A 235 7.77 8.38 -5.63
N ILE A 236 7.13 7.40 -4.98
CA ILE A 236 5.69 7.46 -4.67
C ILE A 236 5.36 8.71 -3.84
N LEU A 237 6.14 9.01 -2.80
CA LEU A 237 5.92 10.22 -1.99
C LEU A 237 6.09 11.49 -2.83
N CYS A 238 7.18 11.61 -3.58
CA CYS A 238 7.45 12.80 -4.40
C CYS A 238 6.35 13.05 -5.43
N VAL A 239 5.82 12.00 -6.08
CA VAL A 239 4.74 12.14 -7.06
C VAL A 239 3.42 12.53 -6.37
N ARG A 240 3.07 11.92 -5.23
CA ARG A 240 1.83 12.27 -4.49
C ARG A 240 1.86 13.69 -3.90
N SER A 241 3.03 14.13 -3.45
CA SER A 241 3.24 15.48 -2.91
C SER A 241 3.40 16.52 -4.02
N CYS A 242 3.50 16.12 -5.29
CA CYS A 242 3.59 17.06 -6.40
C CYS A 242 2.25 17.76 -6.61
N PRO A 243 2.23 19.11 -6.74
CA PRO A 243 1.01 19.82 -7.07
C PRO A 243 0.60 19.53 -8.52
N PRO A 244 -0.71 19.52 -8.84
CA PRO A 244 -1.22 19.17 -10.18
C PRO A 244 -0.55 19.90 -11.34
N GLU A 245 -0.23 21.18 -11.15
CA GLU A 245 0.38 22.07 -12.16
C GLU A 245 1.81 21.66 -12.54
N ARG A 246 2.44 20.77 -11.76
CA ARG A 246 3.79 20.27 -11.98
C ARG A 246 3.85 18.78 -12.25
N MET A 247 2.72 18.10 -12.42
CA MET A 247 2.67 16.66 -12.65
C MET A 247 3.42 16.23 -13.93
N ASP A 248 3.44 17.08 -14.96
CA ASP A 248 4.22 16.82 -16.17
C ASP A 248 5.73 16.70 -15.87
N SER A 249 6.25 17.44 -14.88
CA SER A 249 7.65 17.32 -14.46
C SER A 249 7.95 16.01 -13.71
N MET A 250 6.91 15.26 -13.33
CA MET A 250 7.01 13.95 -12.68
C MET A 250 6.86 12.78 -13.67
N GLU A 251 6.68 13.05 -14.97
CA GLU A 251 6.55 12.02 -16.01
C GLU A 251 7.65 10.95 -15.93
N PRO A 252 8.95 11.27 -15.77
CA PRO A 252 9.99 10.25 -15.65
C PRO A 252 9.84 9.34 -14.42
N ALA A 253 9.27 9.83 -13.32
CA ALA A 253 8.98 9.02 -12.14
C ALA A 253 7.74 8.13 -12.36
N LEU A 254 6.69 8.68 -12.97
CA LEU A 254 5.49 7.94 -13.36
C LEU A 254 5.81 6.80 -14.33
N GLU A 255 6.71 7.03 -15.28
CA GLU A 255 7.23 6.01 -16.19
C GLU A 255 7.90 4.85 -15.45
N VAL A 256 8.77 5.13 -14.47
CA VAL A 256 9.39 4.08 -13.64
C VAL A 256 8.32 3.34 -12.86
N LEU A 257 7.43 4.07 -12.18
CA LEU A 257 6.40 3.48 -11.32
C LEU A 257 5.41 2.62 -12.13
N ALA A 258 5.03 3.05 -13.33
CA ALA A 258 4.22 2.27 -14.24
C ALA A 258 4.96 1.01 -14.70
N ALA A 259 6.23 1.13 -15.10
CA ALA A 259 7.02 -0.01 -15.55
C ALA A 259 7.22 -1.08 -14.45
N LEU A 260 7.18 -0.71 -13.17
CA LEU A 260 7.24 -1.66 -12.05
C LEU A 260 6.05 -2.63 -12.00
N SER A 261 4.94 -2.35 -12.70
CA SER A 261 3.86 -3.34 -12.87
C SER A 261 4.38 -4.60 -13.56
N HIS A 262 5.44 -4.54 -14.37
CA HIS A 262 6.06 -5.68 -15.04
C HIS A 262 7.06 -6.47 -14.15
N SER A 263 7.24 -6.10 -12.88
CA SER A 263 8.15 -6.81 -11.97
C SER A 263 7.64 -8.21 -11.62
N ARG A 264 8.56 -9.17 -11.46
CA ARG A 264 8.27 -10.50 -10.90
C ARG A 264 7.83 -10.45 -9.43
N ASN A 265 8.16 -9.39 -8.71
CA ASN A 265 7.76 -9.19 -7.32
C ASN A 265 6.27 -8.81 -7.24
N PHE A 266 5.42 -9.77 -6.84
CA PHE A 266 3.97 -9.58 -6.78
C PHE A 266 3.53 -8.49 -5.79
N GLY A 267 4.21 -8.37 -4.65
CA GLY A 267 3.90 -7.30 -3.68
C GLY A 267 4.17 -5.91 -4.25
N LEU A 268 5.22 -5.77 -5.06
CA LEU A 268 5.50 -4.52 -5.75
C LEU A 268 4.44 -4.18 -6.80
N ARG A 269 3.95 -5.17 -7.55
CA ARG A 269 2.83 -4.97 -8.49
C ARG A 269 1.58 -4.48 -7.78
N CYS A 270 1.27 -5.03 -6.61
CA CYS A 270 0.14 -4.57 -5.78
C CYS A 270 0.33 -3.13 -5.32
N VAL A 271 1.55 -2.73 -4.93
CA VAL A 271 1.88 -1.35 -4.58
C VAL A 271 1.64 -0.40 -5.76
N VAL A 272 2.02 -0.80 -6.97
CA VAL A 272 1.80 -0.01 -8.19
C VAL A 272 0.31 0.12 -8.49
N GLY A 273 -0.45 -0.98 -8.44
CA GLY A 273 -1.90 -0.96 -8.62
C GLY A 273 -2.61 -0.09 -7.59
N TRP A 274 -2.22 -0.20 -6.31
CA TRP A 274 -2.69 0.72 -5.26
C TRP A 274 -2.34 2.17 -5.58
N PHE A 275 -1.09 2.45 -5.94
CA PHE A 275 -0.61 3.80 -6.22
C PHE A 275 -1.43 4.48 -7.32
N PHE A 276 -1.65 3.80 -8.45
CA PHE A 276 -2.52 4.24 -9.55
C PHE A 276 -4.03 4.01 -9.27
N SER A 277 -4.44 3.71 -8.04
CA SER A 277 -5.85 3.81 -7.62
C SER A 277 -6.09 4.98 -6.68
N VAL A 278 -5.01 5.49 -6.09
CA VAL A 278 -5.04 6.50 -5.05
C VAL A 278 -4.18 7.71 -5.38
N LEU A 279 -3.84 7.97 -6.64
CA LEU A 279 -2.99 9.11 -7.00
C LEU A 279 -3.83 10.37 -7.22
N GLY A 280 -4.93 10.29 -7.98
CA GLY A 280 -5.74 11.46 -8.33
C GLY A 280 -6.22 12.22 -7.10
N ARG A 281 -6.21 13.55 -7.12
CA ARG A 281 -6.85 14.31 -6.03
C ARG A 281 -8.34 14.42 -6.35
N ALA A 282 -9.19 14.10 -5.39
CA ALA A 282 -10.58 14.53 -5.44
C ALA A 282 -10.59 16.05 -5.66
N PRO A 283 -11.32 16.60 -6.65
CA PRO A 283 -11.45 18.04 -6.79
C PRO A 283 -11.96 18.61 -5.46
N PRO A 284 -11.34 19.70 -4.95
CA PRO A 284 -11.79 20.32 -3.71
C PRO A 284 -13.27 20.72 -3.84
N GLY A 285 -14.10 20.27 -2.90
CA GLY A 285 -15.54 20.55 -2.88
C GLY A 285 -16.45 19.46 -3.47
N VAL A 286 -15.89 18.44 -4.14
CA VAL A 286 -16.67 17.26 -4.55
C VAL A 286 -16.68 16.29 -3.37
N ILE A 287 -17.76 16.30 -2.60
CA ILE A 287 -18.07 15.18 -1.70
C ILE A 287 -18.35 14.01 -2.62
N TYR A 288 -17.33 13.19 -2.87
CA TYR A 288 -17.56 11.91 -3.50
C TYR A 288 -18.46 11.12 -2.55
N PRO A 289 -19.60 10.60 -3.01
CA PRO A 289 -20.35 9.60 -2.28
C PRO A 289 -19.51 8.32 -2.21
N GLY A 290 -18.50 8.35 -1.34
CA GLY A 290 -17.47 7.32 -1.16
C GLY A 290 -17.59 6.60 0.17
N SER A 291 -18.63 6.90 0.95
CA SER A 291 -19.24 5.86 1.77
C SER A 291 -19.90 4.86 0.81
N PRO A 292 -19.87 3.54 1.05
CA PRO A 292 -20.43 2.50 0.16
C PRO A 292 -21.90 2.67 -0.24
N ARG A 293 -22.59 3.71 0.25
CA ARG A 293 -23.98 4.06 -0.10
C ARG A 293 -24.35 5.49 0.33
N ALA A 294 -23.47 6.46 0.11
CA ALA A 294 -23.90 7.86 0.17
C ALA A 294 -24.84 8.09 -1.02
N GLU A 295 -26.13 8.24 -0.70
CA GLU A 295 -27.28 8.66 -1.52
C GLU A 295 -27.14 8.39 -3.02
N GLU A 296 -27.98 7.48 -3.55
CA GLU A 296 -28.21 7.39 -4.99
C GLU A 296 -28.30 8.82 -5.54
N PRO A 297 -27.48 9.20 -6.54
CA PRO A 297 -27.68 10.47 -7.20
C PRO A 297 -29.16 10.51 -7.59
N PRO A 298 -29.88 11.63 -7.33
CA PRO A 298 -31.31 11.70 -7.57
C PRO A 298 -31.56 11.09 -8.95
N SER A 299 -32.41 10.06 -9.00
CA SER A 299 -32.78 9.41 -10.26
C SER A 299 -32.94 10.52 -11.28
N PRO A 300 -32.27 10.47 -12.46
CA PRO A 300 -32.44 11.52 -13.44
C PRO A 300 -33.93 11.67 -13.56
N ARG A 301 -34.45 12.85 -13.16
CA ARG A 301 -35.85 13.17 -13.39
C ARG A 301 -35.98 12.86 -14.86
N LEU A 302 -36.73 11.81 -15.19
CA LEU A 302 -37.30 11.68 -16.52
C LEU A 302 -38.03 12.99 -16.60
N ALA A 303 -37.37 13.98 -17.22
CA ALA A 303 -37.91 15.30 -17.31
C ALA A 303 -39.25 15.03 -17.96
N GLU A 304 -40.32 15.17 -17.19
CA GLU A 304 -41.62 15.38 -17.77
C GLU A 304 -41.33 16.48 -18.75
N SER A 305 -41.38 16.08 -20.01
CA SER A 305 -41.18 16.96 -21.10
C SER A 305 -42.39 17.87 -21.02
N ASP A 306 -42.25 18.95 -20.26
CA ASP A 306 -42.87 20.23 -20.52
C ASP A 306 -42.32 20.64 -21.89
N VAL A 307 -42.82 19.93 -22.91
CA VAL A 307 -42.75 20.32 -24.30
C VAL A 307 -43.59 21.57 -24.37
N ARG A 308 -42.97 22.71 -24.09
CA ARG A 308 -43.41 23.97 -24.67
C ARG A 308 -43.34 23.77 -26.19
N PRO A 309 -44.47 23.86 -26.91
CA PRO A 309 -44.48 23.72 -28.35
C PRO A 309 -43.86 24.99 -28.95
N GLY A 310 -42.56 24.96 -29.24
CA GLY A 310 -41.90 26.10 -29.88
C GLY A 310 -40.39 26.16 -29.70
N GLY A 311 -39.67 25.22 -30.32
CA GLY A 311 -38.21 25.30 -30.44
C GLY A 311 -37.64 24.12 -31.21
N GLU A 312 -37.20 24.36 -32.44
CA GLU A 312 -36.49 23.40 -33.29
C GLU A 312 -35.09 23.11 -32.73
N HIS A 313 -35.00 22.29 -31.67
CA HIS A 313 -33.77 21.66 -31.24
C HIS A 313 -34.04 20.17 -31.01
N LEU A 314 -33.28 19.33 -31.73
CA LEU A 314 -33.20 17.87 -31.68
C LEU A 314 -33.94 17.26 -30.48
N THR A 315 -35.15 16.77 -30.72
CA THR A 315 -36.01 16.22 -29.68
C THR A 315 -35.36 14.98 -29.06
N ALA A 316 -35.29 14.94 -27.73
CA ALA A 316 -34.86 13.79 -26.93
C ALA A 316 -35.76 12.54 -27.14
N SER A 317 -36.77 12.62 -28.01
CA SER A 317 -37.78 11.59 -28.27
C SER A 317 -37.31 10.46 -29.20
N ASP A 318 -36.11 10.53 -29.79
CA ASP A 318 -35.61 9.51 -30.74
C ASP A 318 -34.48 8.62 -30.20
N VAL A 319 -34.09 8.76 -28.93
CA VAL A 319 -33.26 7.72 -28.29
C VAL A 319 -34.16 6.53 -27.98
N ARG A 320 -34.45 5.72 -29.01
CA ARG A 320 -35.12 4.42 -28.84
C ARG A 320 -34.32 3.61 -27.83
N VAL A 321 -34.86 3.48 -26.63
CA VAL A 321 -34.31 2.63 -25.57
C VAL A 321 -34.11 1.24 -26.17
N ARG A 322 -32.85 0.79 -26.21
CA ARG A 322 -32.53 -0.48 -26.87
C ARG A 322 -33.13 -1.63 -26.05
N PRO A 323 -33.88 -2.56 -26.67
CA PRO A 323 -34.33 -3.75 -25.96
C PRO A 323 -33.15 -4.48 -25.33
N GLY A 324 -33.28 -4.84 -24.04
CA GLY A 324 -32.23 -5.52 -23.27
C GLY A 324 -31.20 -4.61 -22.59
N SER A 325 -31.35 -3.29 -22.67
CA SER A 325 -30.53 -2.33 -21.91
C SER A 325 -30.96 -2.28 -20.43
N GLU A 326 -30.07 -1.84 -19.53
CA GLU A 326 -30.43 -1.69 -18.11
C GLU A 326 -31.46 -0.57 -17.90
N VAL A 327 -31.39 0.50 -18.67
CA VAL A 327 -32.42 1.55 -18.67
C VAL A 327 -33.78 0.99 -19.05
N ALA A 328 -33.84 0.14 -20.09
CA ALA A 328 -35.07 -0.52 -20.49
C ALA A 328 -35.67 -1.37 -19.35
N LEU A 329 -34.81 -2.08 -18.62
CA LEU A 329 -35.20 -2.91 -17.48
C LEU A 329 -35.73 -2.05 -16.32
N ILE A 330 -35.04 -0.96 -15.97
CA ILE A 330 -35.47 -0.03 -14.91
C ILE A 330 -36.82 0.58 -15.26
N GLU A 331 -36.98 1.08 -16.48
CA GLU A 331 -38.25 1.64 -16.93
C GLU A 331 -39.37 0.59 -16.94
N GLN A 332 -39.07 -0.65 -17.34
CA GLN A 332 -40.04 -1.73 -17.31
C GLN A 332 -40.48 -2.05 -15.88
N CYS A 333 -39.54 -2.15 -14.93
CA CYS A 333 -39.84 -2.37 -13.53
C CYS A 333 -40.65 -1.21 -12.93
N ALA A 334 -40.27 0.03 -13.21
CA ALA A 334 -40.98 1.23 -12.74
C ALA A 334 -42.41 1.29 -13.30
N ARG A 335 -42.59 1.08 -14.62
CA ARG A 335 -43.93 1.01 -15.24
C ARG A 335 -44.78 -0.09 -14.60
N HIS A 336 -44.20 -1.27 -14.36
CA HIS A 336 -44.94 -2.35 -13.72
C HIS A 336 -45.34 -1.98 -12.28
N ALA A 337 -44.43 -1.42 -11.50
CA ALA A 337 -44.74 -0.96 -10.15
C ALA A 337 -45.84 0.10 -10.13
N HIS A 338 -45.82 1.07 -11.06
CA HIS A 338 -46.90 2.07 -11.18
C HIS A 338 -48.24 1.44 -11.53
N MET A 339 -48.28 0.45 -12.42
CA MET A 339 -49.50 -0.32 -12.68
C MET A 339 -50.00 -1.03 -11.43
N LEU A 340 -49.10 -1.64 -10.65
CA LEU A 340 -49.47 -2.31 -9.40
C LEU A 340 -50.03 -1.34 -8.37
N VAL A 341 -49.45 -0.14 -8.21
CA VAL A 341 -49.98 0.90 -7.33
C VAL A 341 -51.37 1.35 -7.78
N ARG A 342 -51.59 1.50 -9.09
CA ARG A 342 -52.91 1.81 -9.65
C ARG A 342 -53.91 0.71 -9.33
N TYR A 343 -53.59 -0.55 -9.60
CA TYR A 343 -54.47 -1.68 -9.29
C TYR A 343 -54.77 -1.81 -7.80
N LEU A 344 -53.77 -1.57 -6.95
CA LEU A 344 -53.97 -1.54 -5.50
C LEU A 344 -55.00 -0.50 -5.10
N ALA A 345 -54.92 0.68 -5.68
CA ALA A 345 -55.90 1.72 -5.41
C ALA A 345 -57.28 1.40 -6.05
N GLU A 346 -57.35 0.54 -7.11
CA GLU A 346 -58.62 0.12 -7.78
C GLU A 346 -59.38 -0.87 -6.92
N MET A 347 -58.62 -1.82 -6.36
CA MET A 347 -59.18 -3.04 -5.80
C MET A 347 -58.98 -3.15 -4.29
N GLY A 348 -58.09 -2.34 -3.70
CA GLY A 348 -57.69 -2.47 -2.30
C GLY A 348 -56.91 -3.75 -1.97
N ASP A 349 -56.47 -4.52 -2.98
CA ASP A 349 -55.84 -5.83 -2.82
C ASP A 349 -54.33 -5.73 -2.52
N PHE A 350 -54.01 -5.56 -1.24
CA PHE A 350 -52.62 -5.53 -0.77
C PHE A 350 -51.87 -6.87 -0.92
N GLN A 351 -52.58 -8.01 -0.95
CA GLN A 351 -51.96 -9.31 -1.10
C GLN A 351 -51.47 -9.49 -2.55
N GLY A 352 -52.35 -9.24 -3.53
CA GLY A 352 -52.00 -9.28 -4.95
C GLY A 352 -50.90 -8.28 -5.31
N PHE A 353 -50.99 -7.06 -4.79
CA PHE A 353 -49.95 -6.03 -4.92
C PHE A 353 -48.60 -6.53 -4.39
N GLY A 354 -48.56 -7.05 -3.16
CA GLY A 354 -47.33 -7.53 -2.53
C GLY A 354 -46.67 -8.68 -3.29
N ILE A 355 -47.47 -9.66 -3.75
CA ILE A 355 -46.97 -10.81 -4.52
C ILE A 355 -46.28 -10.35 -5.80
N ALA A 356 -46.93 -9.47 -6.55
CA ALA A 356 -46.45 -9.00 -7.84
C ALA A 356 -45.25 -8.04 -7.68
N LEU A 357 -45.26 -7.18 -6.66
CA LEU A 357 -44.14 -6.28 -6.38
C LEU A 357 -42.88 -7.05 -5.98
N ALA A 358 -43.01 -8.12 -5.18
CA ALA A 358 -41.88 -8.98 -4.85
C ALA A 358 -41.24 -9.59 -6.11
N ASP A 359 -42.06 -9.97 -7.10
CA ASP A 359 -41.57 -10.48 -8.39
C ASP A 359 -40.90 -9.40 -9.25
N VAL A 360 -41.29 -8.13 -9.11
CA VAL A 360 -40.62 -6.99 -9.78
C VAL A 360 -39.24 -6.75 -9.16
N LEU A 361 -39.15 -6.72 -7.83
CA LEU A 361 -37.91 -6.41 -7.10
C LEU A 361 -36.78 -7.42 -7.36
N VAL A 362 -37.12 -8.70 -7.55
CA VAL A 362 -36.12 -9.72 -7.89
C VAL A 362 -35.66 -9.65 -9.35
N ARG A 363 -36.40 -8.97 -10.24
CA ARG A 363 -36.11 -8.90 -11.68
C ARG A 363 -35.25 -7.70 -12.08
N GLY A 364 -35.30 -6.60 -11.34
CA GLY A 364 -34.56 -5.40 -11.68
C GLY A 364 -34.64 -4.30 -10.61
N PRO A 365 -33.84 -3.24 -10.76
CA PRO A 365 -33.87 -2.10 -9.86
C PRO A 365 -35.23 -1.40 -9.96
N LEU A 366 -35.77 -0.94 -8.83
CA LEU A 366 -36.98 -0.13 -8.79
C LEU A 366 -36.62 1.33 -8.47
N ALA A 367 -37.06 2.25 -9.32
CA ALA A 367 -36.99 3.68 -9.03
C ALA A 367 -38.24 4.08 -8.26
N TYR A 368 -38.05 4.67 -7.08
CA TYR A 368 -39.12 5.10 -6.20
C TYR A 368 -39.31 6.60 -6.28
N ASN A 369 -40.54 7.03 -6.53
CA ASN A 369 -40.95 8.41 -6.37
C ASN A 369 -42.32 8.45 -5.66
N ASP A 370 -42.40 9.13 -4.52
CA ASP A 370 -43.66 9.31 -3.80
C ASP A 370 -44.58 10.29 -4.57
N GLU A 371 -44.02 11.19 -5.39
CA GLU A 371 -44.80 12.08 -6.25
C GLU A 371 -45.60 11.26 -7.29
N ASP A 372 -45.01 10.20 -7.85
CA ASP A 372 -45.69 9.33 -8.82
C ASP A 372 -46.90 8.64 -8.18
N ILE A 373 -46.79 8.21 -6.91
CA ILE A 373 -47.94 7.67 -6.17
C ILE A 373 -49.00 8.74 -5.97
N ALA A 374 -48.61 9.95 -5.54
CA ALA A 374 -49.53 11.05 -5.33
C ALA A 374 -50.31 11.41 -6.60
N HIS A 375 -49.65 11.41 -7.76
CA HIS A 375 -50.28 11.63 -9.06
C HIS A 375 -51.29 10.53 -9.42
N ILE A 376 -50.98 9.27 -9.15
CA ILE A 376 -51.89 8.14 -9.41
C ILE A 376 -53.16 8.26 -8.54
N TYR A 377 -53.02 8.62 -7.26
CA TYR A 377 -54.15 8.75 -6.33
C TYR A 377 -55.00 10.01 -6.54
N ALA A 378 -54.38 11.13 -6.95
CA ALA A 378 -55.09 12.37 -7.24
C ALA A 378 -56.13 12.22 -8.36
N GLY A 379 -55.96 11.24 -9.25
CA GLY A 379 -56.90 10.95 -10.34
C GLY A 379 -58.21 10.29 -9.90
N TRP A 380 -58.39 9.98 -8.62
CA TRP A 380 -59.45 9.08 -8.19
C TRP A 380 -60.25 9.51 -6.98
N ASP A 381 -59.56 9.96 -5.92
CA ASP A 381 -60.20 10.52 -4.74
C ASP A 381 -59.30 11.57 -4.09
N SER A 382 -59.64 12.84 -4.31
CA SER A 382 -58.91 13.98 -3.76
C SER A 382 -59.06 14.13 -2.24
N SER A 383 -59.90 13.31 -1.60
CA SER A 383 -60.12 13.34 -0.15
C SER A 383 -59.17 12.43 0.65
N LEU A 384 -58.47 11.49 0.00
CA LEU A 384 -57.53 10.58 0.64
C LEU A 384 -56.09 11.09 0.49
N SER A 385 -55.35 11.11 1.60
CA SER A 385 -53.90 11.35 1.54
C SER A 385 -53.24 10.15 0.86
N PRO A 386 -52.48 10.33 -0.23
CA PRO A 386 -51.82 9.22 -0.92
C PRO A 386 -50.82 8.55 0.04
N PRO A 387 -50.77 7.21 0.06
CA PRO A 387 -49.78 6.49 0.87
C PRO A 387 -48.39 6.70 0.29
N THR A 388 -47.38 6.70 1.16
CA THR A 388 -45.97 6.72 0.75
C THR A 388 -45.46 5.32 0.42
N TRP A 389 -44.36 5.19 -0.34
CA TRP A 389 -43.73 3.89 -0.59
C TRP A 389 -43.43 3.11 0.71
N PRO A 390 -42.85 3.70 1.77
CA PRO A 390 -42.65 3.03 3.06
C PRO A 390 -43.93 2.49 3.72
N GLU A 391 -45.07 3.16 3.54
CA GLU A 391 -46.37 2.69 4.04
C GLU A 391 -46.91 1.53 3.21
N LEU A 392 -46.81 1.63 1.88
CA LEU A 392 -47.21 0.56 0.97
C LEU A 392 -46.40 -0.71 1.22
N LEU A 393 -45.06 -0.62 1.30
CA LEU A 393 -44.19 -1.77 1.54
C LEU A 393 -44.49 -2.45 2.88
N ARG A 394 -44.63 -1.69 3.97
CA ARG A 394 -44.96 -2.25 5.29
C ARG A 394 -46.32 -2.94 5.30
N THR A 395 -47.33 -2.33 4.70
CA THR A 395 -48.70 -2.88 4.68
C THR A 395 -48.77 -4.14 3.82
N ALA A 396 -48.12 -4.12 2.66
CA ALA A 396 -48.02 -5.30 1.78
C ALA A 396 -47.29 -6.44 2.49
N ALA A 397 -46.13 -6.19 3.11
CA ALA A 397 -45.39 -7.21 3.83
C ALA A 397 -46.19 -7.80 5.01
N ALA A 398 -46.87 -6.97 5.79
CA ALA A 398 -47.73 -7.44 6.89
C ALA A 398 -48.87 -8.32 6.37
N THR A 399 -49.48 -7.94 5.25
CA THR A 399 -50.55 -8.71 4.59
C THR A 399 -50.05 -10.07 4.11
N LEU A 400 -48.90 -10.12 3.42
CA LEU A 400 -48.32 -11.37 2.94
C LEU A 400 -47.92 -12.32 4.08
N ARG A 401 -47.45 -11.80 5.22
CA ARG A 401 -47.08 -12.61 6.40
C ARG A 401 -48.26 -13.35 7.03
N ALA A 402 -49.50 -12.91 6.80
CA ALA A 402 -50.67 -13.63 7.28
C ALA A 402 -50.82 -15.02 6.63
N ASP A 403 -50.19 -15.23 5.46
CA ASP A 403 -50.15 -16.51 4.74
C ASP A 403 -48.73 -17.12 4.81
N PRO A 404 -48.54 -18.25 5.52
CA PRO A 404 -47.24 -18.93 5.61
C PRO A 404 -46.62 -19.30 4.26
N SER A 405 -47.42 -19.50 3.21
CA SER A 405 -46.93 -19.84 1.87
C SER A 405 -46.29 -18.66 1.13
N LEU A 406 -46.54 -17.43 1.59
CA LEU A 406 -46.06 -16.19 0.98
C LEU A 406 -44.93 -15.53 1.78
N LEU A 407 -44.37 -16.20 2.78
CA LEU A 407 -43.35 -15.65 3.67
C LEU A 407 -42.10 -15.17 2.94
N ASP A 408 -41.62 -15.89 1.93
CA ASP A 408 -40.45 -15.46 1.16
C ASP A 408 -40.73 -14.17 0.37
N LYS A 409 -41.92 -14.04 -0.20
CA LYS A 409 -42.33 -12.80 -0.88
C LYS A 409 -42.49 -11.65 0.11
N ALA A 410 -43.05 -11.91 1.29
CA ALA A 410 -43.11 -10.93 2.37
C ALA A 410 -41.71 -10.41 2.72
N ASP A 411 -40.74 -11.33 2.86
CA ASP A 411 -39.36 -10.97 3.19
C ASP A 411 -38.66 -10.18 2.11
N VAL A 412 -38.94 -10.41 0.82
CA VAL A 412 -38.45 -9.51 -0.25
C VAL A 412 -38.92 -8.07 0.00
N ILE A 413 -40.22 -7.87 0.26
CA ILE A 413 -40.79 -6.55 0.51
C ILE A 413 -40.22 -5.91 1.78
N ASP A 414 -40.11 -6.67 2.87
CA ASP A 414 -39.56 -6.17 4.13
C ASP A 414 -38.09 -5.78 4.02
N LEU A 415 -37.29 -6.61 3.37
CA LEU A 415 -35.87 -6.33 3.18
C LEU A 415 -35.69 -5.04 2.38
N GLU A 416 -36.50 -4.85 1.34
CA GLU A 416 -36.48 -3.62 0.54
C GLU A 416 -36.98 -2.39 1.29
N TYR A 417 -37.96 -2.55 2.18
CA TYR A 417 -38.32 -1.48 3.10
C TYR A 417 -37.14 -1.12 4.02
N LEU A 418 -36.45 -2.13 4.58
CA LEU A 418 -35.34 -1.93 5.52
C LEU A 418 -34.10 -1.34 4.87
N THR A 419 -33.77 -1.73 3.62
CA THR A 419 -32.64 -1.15 2.87
C THR A 419 -32.78 0.37 2.72
N ARG A 420 -34.02 0.87 2.70
CA ARG A 420 -34.39 2.29 2.60
C ARG A 420 -34.53 2.98 3.96
N ALA A 421 -35.18 2.30 4.92
CA ALA A 421 -35.53 2.89 6.21
C ALA A 421 -34.35 3.00 7.18
N ASP A 422 -33.40 2.05 7.14
CA ASP A 422 -32.22 2.05 7.99
C ASP A 422 -31.00 1.46 7.25
N PRO A 423 -30.13 2.29 6.67
CA PRO A 423 -28.97 1.84 5.92
C PRO A 423 -27.95 1.04 6.77
N TRP A 424 -27.99 1.14 8.10
CA TRP A 424 -26.82 0.89 8.95
C TRP A 424 -26.77 -0.45 9.67
N GLY A 425 -27.75 -1.35 9.48
CA GLY A 425 -27.60 -2.75 9.92
C GLY A 425 -28.87 -3.57 10.10
N ALA A 426 -30.04 -2.93 10.21
CA ALA A 426 -31.32 -3.65 10.34
C ALA A 426 -31.59 -4.57 9.14
N ALA A 427 -31.29 -4.10 7.93
CA ALA A 427 -31.43 -4.89 6.70
C ALA A 427 -30.56 -6.15 6.68
N ALA A 428 -29.29 -6.05 7.06
CA ALA A 428 -28.37 -7.20 7.11
C ALA A 428 -28.81 -8.21 8.18
N SER A 429 -29.19 -7.73 9.37
CA SER A 429 -29.68 -8.57 10.46
C SER A 429 -30.97 -9.29 10.07
N ARG A 430 -31.88 -8.61 9.37
CA ARG A 430 -33.10 -9.25 8.85
C ARG A 430 -32.77 -10.27 7.76
N ALA A 431 -31.88 -9.93 6.83
CA ALA A 431 -31.46 -10.86 5.78
C ALA A 431 -30.84 -12.14 6.37
N GLU A 432 -30.04 -12.03 7.43
CA GLU A 432 -29.50 -13.19 8.15
C GLU A 432 -30.61 -14.09 8.73
N GLN A 433 -31.65 -13.51 9.34
CA GLN A 433 -32.81 -14.27 9.83
C GLN A 433 -33.54 -14.99 8.69
N VAL A 434 -33.70 -14.32 7.54
CA VAL A 434 -34.34 -14.91 6.36
C VAL A 434 -33.49 -16.07 5.83
N LEU A 435 -32.17 -15.91 5.74
CA LEU A 435 -31.26 -16.96 5.28
C LEU A 435 -31.15 -18.13 6.26
N ALA A 436 -31.32 -17.89 7.56
CA ALA A 436 -31.40 -18.97 8.54
C ALA A 436 -32.65 -19.84 8.34
N ARG A 437 -33.76 -19.24 7.87
CA ARG A 437 -35.00 -19.97 7.54
C ARG A 437 -34.95 -20.61 6.15
N ASN A 438 -34.54 -19.85 5.15
CA ASN A 438 -34.44 -20.26 3.75
C ASN A 438 -33.05 -19.90 3.19
N PRO A 439 -32.08 -20.84 3.23
CA PRO A 439 -30.73 -20.61 2.70
C PRO A 439 -30.66 -20.39 1.19
N ALA A 440 -31.75 -20.62 0.43
CA ALA A 440 -31.82 -20.39 -1.01
C ALA A 440 -32.48 -19.05 -1.38
N HIS A 441 -32.80 -18.20 -0.39
CA HIS A 441 -33.51 -16.94 -0.62
C HIS A 441 -32.61 -15.88 -1.28
N ALA A 442 -32.57 -15.86 -2.62
CA ALA A 442 -31.65 -15.03 -3.40
C ALA A 442 -31.69 -13.54 -3.02
N TYR A 443 -32.86 -12.92 -2.85
CA TYR A 443 -32.93 -11.50 -2.49
C TYR A 443 -32.31 -11.19 -1.12
N ALA A 444 -32.39 -12.14 -0.18
CA ALA A 444 -31.79 -11.98 1.14
C ALA A 444 -30.26 -12.08 1.06
N HIS A 445 -29.71 -12.94 0.19
CA HIS A 445 -28.28 -12.92 -0.13
C HIS A 445 -27.85 -11.54 -0.62
N ALA A 446 -28.62 -10.93 -1.54
CA ALA A 446 -28.27 -9.65 -2.15
C ALA A 446 -28.24 -8.51 -1.13
N VAL A 447 -29.26 -8.46 -0.28
CA VAL A 447 -29.36 -7.47 0.81
C VAL A 447 -28.28 -7.70 1.87
N PHE A 448 -28.01 -8.94 2.26
CA PHE A 448 -26.93 -9.24 3.20
C PHE A 448 -25.57 -8.77 2.66
N CYS A 449 -25.24 -9.12 1.42
CA CYS A 449 -23.96 -8.73 0.81
C CYS A 449 -23.76 -7.21 0.77
N GLY A 450 -24.83 -6.45 0.49
CA GLY A 450 -24.76 -5.00 0.35
C GLY A 450 -24.80 -4.22 1.68
N HIS A 451 -25.12 -4.85 2.81
CA HIS A 451 -25.31 -4.16 4.10
C HIS A 451 -24.55 -4.78 5.27
N ALA A 452 -23.93 -5.95 5.12
CA ALA A 452 -23.17 -6.58 6.21
C ALA A 452 -21.89 -5.80 6.54
N SER A 453 -21.62 -5.60 7.83
CA SER A 453 -20.37 -5.00 8.34
C SER A 453 -19.19 -5.98 8.35
N ASP A 454 -19.47 -7.28 8.34
CA ASP A 454 -18.50 -8.35 8.15
C ASP A 454 -18.34 -8.65 6.65
N TYR A 455 -17.25 -8.16 6.07
CA TYR A 455 -16.98 -8.32 4.65
C TYR A 455 -16.55 -9.75 4.26
N GLU A 456 -16.01 -10.55 5.20
CA GLU A 456 -15.74 -11.95 4.89
C GLU A 456 -17.05 -12.73 4.83
N ALA A 457 -17.95 -12.52 5.78
CA ALA A 457 -19.29 -13.12 5.74
C ALA A 457 -20.04 -12.70 4.46
N ALA A 458 -20.00 -11.42 4.09
CA ALA A 458 -20.59 -10.91 2.85
C ALA A 458 -20.00 -11.62 1.61
N LEU A 459 -18.67 -11.78 1.54
CA LEU A 459 -18.01 -12.45 0.42
C LEU A 459 -18.42 -13.92 0.31
N GLN A 460 -18.49 -14.64 1.43
CA GLN A 460 -18.92 -16.04 1.44
C GLN A 460 -20.40 -16.20 1.07
N ILE A 461 -21.25 -15.25 1.47
CA ILE A 461 -22.68 -15.22 1.09
C ILE A 461 -22.82 -14.93 -0.41
N ALA A 462 -22.04 -14.00 -0.97
CA ALA A 462 -22.05 -13.71 -2.40
C ALA A 462 -21.62 -14.93 -3.24
N ARG A 463 -20.60 -15.67 -2.78
CA ARG A 463 -20.14 -16.91 -3.44
C ARG A 463 -21.21 -17.99 -3.44
N ARG A 464 -21.82 -18.26 -2.30
CA ARG A 464 -22.95 -19.20 -2.19
C ARG A 464 -24.14 -18.76 -3.05
N ALA A 465 -24.41 -17.46 -3.11
CA ALA A 465 -25.51 -16.95 -3.93
C ALA A 465 -25.30 -17.26 -5.42
N LEU A 466 -24.07 -17.19 -5.93
CA LEU A 466 -23.73 -17.53 -7.31
C LEU A 466 -23.89 -19.03 -7.63
N GLU A 467 -24.00 -19.88 -6.62
CA GLU A 467 -24.25 -21.32 -6.75
C GLU A 467 -25.75 -21.66 -6.74
N LEU A 468 -26.64 -20.68 -6.48
CA LEU A 468 -28.08 -20.90 -6.50
C LEU A 468 -28.59 -21.13 -7.93
N ASP A 469 -29.55 -22.04 -8.04
CA ASP A 469 -30.31 -22.25 -9.27
C ASP A 469 -31.28 -21.06 -9.51
N ASP A 470 -31.67 -20.86 -10.78
CA ASP A 470 -32.73 -19.91 -11.19
C ASP A 470 -32.52 -18.43 -10.81
N LEU A 471 -31.27 -17.98 -10.66
CA LEU A 471 -30.98 -16.55 -10.50
C LEU A 471 -31.48 -15.72 -11.68
N THR A 472 -32.18 -14.63 -11.37
CA THR A 472 -32.49 -13.62 -12.38
C THR A 472 -31.18 -12.99 -12.89
N PRO A 473 -31.14 -12.52 -14.16
CA PRO A 473 -29.96 -11.83 -14.68
C PRO A 473 -29.53 -10.62 -13.84
N TYR A 474 -30.49 -9.93 -13.22
CA TYR A 474 -30.23 -8.81 -12.32
C TYR A 474 -29.49 -9.25 -11.05
N LEU A 475 -30.04 -10.22 -10.30
CA LEU A 475 -29.42 -10.70 -9.07
C LEU A 475 -28.05 -11.34 -9.33
N LYS A 476 -27.92 -12.10 -10.42
CA LYS A 476 -26.62 -12.67 -10.82
C LYS A 476 -25.55 -11.59 -11.03
N ARG A 477 -25.88 -10.49 -11.70
CA ARG A 477 -24.96 -9.35 -11.86
C ARG A 477 -24.60 -8.73 -10.51
N GLN A 478 -25.58 -8.52 -9.64
CA GLN A 478 -25.34 -7.96 -8.31
C GLN A 478 -24.37 -8.83 -7.50
N PHE A 479 -24.53 -10.15 -7.51
CA PHE A 479 -23.60 -11.06 -6.83
C PHE A 479 -22.20 -11.07 -7.44
N LEU A 480 -22.09 -11.06 -8.77
CA LEU A 480 -20.81 -10.98 -9.45
C LEU A 480 -20.05 -9.69 -9.11
N HIS A 481 -20.74 -8.55 -9.08
CA HIS A 481 -20.14 -7.27 -8.68
C HIS A 481 -19.68 -7.32 -7.22
N GLN A 482 -20.54 -7.72 -6.28
CA GLN A 482 -20.19 -7.80 -4.86
C GLN A 482 -19.02 -8.76 -4.61
N ALA A 483 -19.04 -9.94 -5.23
CA ALA A 483 -17.97 -10.93 -5.12
C ALA A 483 -16.64 -10.41 -5.70
N ALA A 484 -16.67 -9.72 -6.85
CA ALA A 484 -15.49 -9.10 -7.44
C ALA A 484 -14.88 -8.03 -6.52
N GLU A 485 -15.72 -7.11 -6.01
CA GLU A 485 -15.28 -6.00 -5.16
C GLU A 485 -14.69 -6.50 -3.84
N LEU A 486 -15.39 -7.40 -3.15
CA LEU A 486 -14.93 -7.95 -1.87
C LEU A 486 -13.69 -8.84 -2.03
N SER A 487 -13.58 -9.62 -3.11
CA SER A 487 -12.37 -10.40 -3.40
C SER A 487 -11.16 -9.49 -3.66
N CYS A 488 -11.35 -8.40 -4.41
CA CYS A 488 -10.31 -7.40 -4.65
C CYS A 488 -9.87 -6.71 -3.35
N LYS A 489 -10.81 -6.28 -2.51
CA LYS A 489 -10.52 -5.68 -1.19
C LYS A 489 -9.75 -6.65 -0.29
N LYS A 490 -10.17 -7.91 -0.22
CA LYS A 490 -9.49 -8.97 0.55
C LYS A 490 -8.07 -9.19 0.04
N ALA A 491 -7.90 -9.31 -1.28
CA ALA A 491 -6.59 -9.47 -1.89
C ALA A 491 -5.67 -8.29 -1.53
N PHE A 492 -6.12 -7.04 -1.70
CA PHE A 492 -5.33 -5.86 -1.33
C PHE A 492 -5.00 -5.80 0.16
N ALA A 493 -5.96 -6.06 1.05
CA ALA A 493 -5.72 -6.06 2.50
C ALA A 493 -4.60 -7.04 2.88
N ILE A 494 -4.62 -8.24 2.29
CA ILE A 494 -3.59 -9.26 2.51
C ILE A 494 -2.25 -8.84 1.90
N LEU A 495 -2.23 -8.46 0.62
CA LEU A 495 -1.02 -8.25 -0.17
C LEU A 495 -0.29 -6.94 0.15
N LEU A 496 -1.01 -5.89 0.54
CA LEU A 496 -0.41 -4.60 0.91
C LEU A 496 0.10 -4.58 2.36
N ASN A 497 -0.31 -5.55 3.18
CA ASN A 497 0.20 -5.71 4.55
C ASN A 497 1.14 -6.91 4.70
N MET A 498 1.38 -7.68 3.63
CA MET A 498 2.29 -8.81 3.71
C MET A 498 3.74 -8.36 3.78
N ASN A 499 4.53 -9.10 4.56
CA ASN A 499 5.97 -9.02 4.44
C ASN A 499 6.40 -9.60 3.08
N PRO A 500 7.37 -9.02 2.37
CA PRO A 500 7.93 -9.59 1.15
C PRO A 500 8.16 -11.10 1.21
N PHE A 501 8.58 -11.64 2.36
CA PHE A 501 8.93 -13.06 2.52
C PHE A 501 7.75 -13.96 2.90
N ASP A 502 6.53 -13.43 3.00
CA ASP A 502 5.33 -14.19 3.36
C ASP A 502 4.71 -14.86 2.12
N SER A 503 5.20 -16.05 1.80
CA SER A 503 4.76 -16.82 0.62
C SER A 503 3.29 -17.25 0.73
N ASP A 504 2.80 -17.52 1.93
CA ASP A 504 1.42 -17.96 2.16
C ASP A 504 0.44 -16.82 1.92
N LYS A 505 0.70 -15.63 2.49
CA LYS A 505 -0.12 -14.44 2.18
C LYS A 505 -0.05 -14.07 0.71
N THR A 506 1.12 -14.18 0.09
CA THR A 506 1.28 -13.95 -1.36
C THR A 506 0.37 -14.90 -2.15
N ARG A 507 0.37 -16.19 -1.80
CA ARG A 507 -0.45 -17.22 -2.47
C ARG A 507 -1.94 -16.96 -2.26
N ILE A 508 -2.37 -16.75 -1.02
CA ILE A 508 -3.79 -16.51 -0.67
C ILE A 508 -4.28 -15.24 -1.36
N GLY A 509 -3.55 -14.13 -1.21
CA GLY A 509 -3.93 -12.86 -1.82
C GLY A 509 -3.98 -12.94 -3.35
N ARG A 510 -3.05 -13.65 -3.99
CA ARG A 510 -3.08 -13.89 -5.45
C ARG A 510 -4.30 -14.72 -5.85
N GLN A 511 -4.64 -15.76 -5.09
CA GLN A 511 -5.82 -16.58 -5.38
C GLN A 511 -7.11 -15.75 -5.30
N GLU A 512 -7.26 -14.95 -4.25
CA GLU A 512 -8.40 -14.04 -4.10
C GLU A 512 -8.46 -13.01 -5.25
N MET A 513 -7.31 -12.47 -5.68
CA MET A 513 -7.25 -11.56 -6.83
C MET A 513 -7.69 -12.22 -8.14
N ASN A 514 -7.27 -13.47 -8.40
CA ASN A 514 -7.69 -14.23 -9.58
C ASN A 514 -9.20 -14.50 -9.57
N LEU A 515 -9.77 -14.85 -8.42
CA LEU A 515 -11.21 -15.03 -8.27
C LEU A 515 -11.95 -13.72 -8.55
N GLY A 516 -11.47 -12.61 -7.99
CA GLY A 516 -11.98 -11.27 -8.30
C GLY A 516 -11.99 -10.98 -9.79
N LEU A 517 -10.87 -11.23 -10.48
CA LEU A 517 -10.76 -11.02 -11.93
C LEU A 517 -11.76 -11.88 -12.72
N GLN A 518 -11.91 -13.16 -12.35
CA GLN A 518 -12.90 -14.05 -12.97
C GLN A 518 -14.33 -13.50 -12.83
N TYR A 519 -14.72 -13.07 -11.62
CA TYR A 519 -16.04 -12.46 -11.40
C TYR A 519 -16.25 -11.20 -12.24
N THR A 520 -15.21 -10.37 -12.42
CA THR A 520 -15.34 -9.19 -13.29
C THR A 520 -15.54 -9.56 -14.76
N TYR A 521 -14.87 -10.60 -15.28
CA TYR A 521 -15.11 -11.06 -16.66
C TYR A 521 -16.52 -11.62 -16.84
N ASP A 522 -17.00 -12.42 -15.89
CA ASP A 522 -18.35 -12.97 -15.91
C ASP A 522 -19.40 -11.86 -15.81
N TYR A 523 -19.14 -10.81 -15.02
CA TYR A 523 -19.98 -9.61 -14.95
C TYR A 523 -20.02 -8.87 -16.28
N ILE A 524 -18.86 -8.53 -16.85
CA ILE A 524 -18.74 -7.77 -18.11
C ILE A 524 -19.45 -8.51 -19.24
N LYS A 525 -19.37 -9.85 -19.26
CA LYS A 525 -20.09 -10.69 -20.23
C LYS A 525 -21.61 -10.66 -20.06
N ALA A 526 -22.10 -10.53 -18.83
CA ALA A 526 -23.53 -10.55 -18.50
C ALA A 526 -24.19 -9.17 -18.50
N ALA A 527 -23.41 -8.10 -18.35
CA ALA A 527 -23.92 -6.74 -18.20
C ALA A 527 -24.21 -6.06 -19.54
N PRO A 528 -25.35 -5.35 -19.68
CA PRO A 528 -25.56 -4.47 -20.82
C PRO A 528 -24.62 -3.26 -20.74
N GLY A 529 -24.31 -2.65 -21.89
CA GLY A 529 -23.32 -1.56 -21.96
C GLY A 529 -23.70 -0.28 -21.21
N ASP A 530 -24.99 -0.07 -20.97
CA ASP A 530 -25.57 1.04 -20.19
C ASP A 530 -25.78 0.68 -18.71
N CYS A 531 -25.18 -0.41 -18.23
CA CYS A 531 -25.31 -0.80 -16.83
C CYS A 531 -24.55 0.16 -15.90
N ARG A 532 -25.20 0.59 -14.81
CA ARG A 532 -24.68 1.60 -13.87
C ARG A 532 -23.40 1.17 -13.17
N ASP A 533 -23.28 -0.11 -12.81
CA ASP A 533 -22.10 -0.64 -12.10
C ASP A 533 -20.98 -1.08 -13.05
N LEU A 534 -21.24 -1.19 -14.36
CA LEU A 534 -20.25 -1.66 -15.34
C LEU A 534 -18.96 -0.83 -15.35
N PRO A 535 -18.99 0.53 -15.27
CA PRO A 535 -17.77 1.31 -15.15
C PRO A 535 -16.91 0.94 -13.94
N ASN A 536 -17.52 0.72 -12.77
CA ASN A 536 -16.79 0.34 -11.56
C ASN A 536 -16.18 -1.07 -11.69
N VAL A 537 -16.93 -2.01 -12.26
CA VAL A 537 -16.43 -3.37 -12.51
C VAL A 537 -15.29 -3.38 -13.53
N LEU A 538 -15.36 -2.55 -14.57
CA LEU A 538 -14.27 -2.37 -15.54
C LEU A 538 -13.04 -1.75 -14.88
N ASP A 539 -13.21 -0.78 -13.99
CA ASP A 539 -12.12 -0.21 -13.19
C ASP A 539 -11.43 -1.30 -12.35
N LEU A 540 -12.20 -2.15 -11.64
CA LEU A 540 -11.67 -3.29 -10.90
C LEU A 540 -10.93 -4.29 -11.81
N CYS A 541 -11.51 -4.61 -12.96
CA CYS A 541 -10.93 -5.54 -13.94
C CYS A 541 -9.59 -5.04 -14.47
N ILE A 542 -9.49 -3.75 -14.84
CA ILE A 542 -8.26 -3.11 -15.30
C ILE A 542 -7.16 -3.23 -14.25
N ASN A 543 -7.46 -2.85 -13.00
CA ASN A 543 -6.50 -2.89 -11.91
C ASN A 543 -5.99 -4.30 -11.63
N MET A 544 -6.91 -5.27 -11.50
CA MET A 544 -6.55 -6.67 -11.27
C MET A 544 -5.76 -7.24 -12.44
N SER A 545 -6.08 -6.88 -13.68
CA SER A 545 -5.34 -7.30 -14.88
C SER A 545 -3.91 -6.76 -14.89
N ILE A 546 -3.71 -5.49 -14.52
CA ILE A 546 -2.37 -4.88 -14.38
C ILE A 546 -1.56 -5.64 -13.31
N ILE A 547 -2.15 -5.92 -12.15
CA ILE A 547 -1.45 -6.60 -11.05
C ILE A 547 -1.11 -8.05 -11.43
N LEU A 548 -2.08 -8.79 -11.98
CA LEU A 548 -1.95 -10.21 -12.26
C LEU A 548 -1.06 -10.48 -13.48
N GLY A 549 -1.20 -9.70 -14.56
CA GLY A 549 -0.44 -9.86 -15.79
C GLY A 549 1.06 -9.72 -15.56
N GLY A 550 1.49 -8.66 -14.87
CA GLY A 550 2.89 -8.41 -14.56
C GLY A 550 3.87 -8.67 -15.71
N PRO A 551 4.79 -9.65 -15.61
CA PRO A 551 5.71 -9.98 -16.70
C PRO A 551 5.06 -10.46 -18.00
N ASP A 552 3.79 -10.86 -17.95
CA ASP A 552 3.01 -11.32 -19.10
C ASP A 552 2.21 -10.18 -19.74
N LEU A 553 2.27 -8.96 -19.19
CA LEU A 553 1.70 -7.77 -19.84
C LEU A 553 2.50 -7.48 -21.13
N GLY A 554 1.80 -7.45 -22.26
CA GLY A 554 2.39 -7.04 -23.54
C GLY A 554 2.96 -5.62 -23.47
N ASP A 555 4.01 -5.36 -24.26
CA ASP A 555 4.70 -4.07 -24.33
C ASP A 555 3.74 -2.89 -24.64
N ASP A 556 2.63 -3.15 -25.33
CA ASP A 556 1.61 -2.17 -25.74
C ASP A 556 0.37 -2.13 -24.84
N ILE A 557 0.29 -3.02 -23.84
CA ILE A 557 -0.86 -3.23 -22.94
C ILE A 557 -2.21 -3.28 -23.67
N GLY A 558 -2.25 -3.96 -24.83
CA GLY A 558 -3.44 -4.05 -25.68
C GLY A 558 -4.71 -4.47 -24.95
N ASP A 559 -4.63 -5.43 -24.04
CA ASP A 559 -5.77 -5.89 -23.24
C ASP A 559 -6.30 -4.80 -22.31
N ILE A 560 -5.40 -4.06 -21.65
CA ILE A 560 -5.77 -2.94 -20.76
C ILE A 560 -6.40 -1.80 -21.56
N ARG A 561 -5.89 -1.51 -22.77
CA ARG A 561 -6.47 -0.51 -23.66
C ARG A 561 -7.88 -0.92 -24.11
N THR A 562 -8.09 -2.19 -24.40
CA THR A 562 -9.40 -2.73 -24.77
C THR A 562 -10.41 -2.54 -23.63
N LEU A 563 -10.02 -2.88 -22.40
CA LEU A 563 -10.85 -2.64 -21.21
C LEU A 563 -11.10 -1.14 -20.97
N THR A 564 -10.08 -0.30 -21.16
CA THR A 564 -10.22 1.17 -21.03
C THR A 564 -11.20 1.74 -22.06
N ASN A 565 -11.16 1.27 -23.30
CA ASN A 565 -12.10 1.68 -24.35
C ASN A 565 -13.54 1.23 -24.02
N ALA A 566 -13.70 0.01 -23.50
CA ALA A 566 -15.00 -0.49 -23.05
C ALA A 566 -15.58 0.38 -21.93
N LEU A 567 -14.72 0.82 -21.00
CA LEU A 567 -15.09 1.73 -19.91
C LEU A 567 -15.54 3.09 -20.44
N GLU A 568 -14.80 3.69 -21.37
CA GLU A 568 -15.18 4.97 -21.99
C GLU A 568 -16.47 4.87 -22.81
N THR A 569 -16.72 3.73 -23.46
CA THR A 569 -17.99 3.49 -24.15
C THR A 569 -19.14 3.37 -23.15
N SER A 570 -18.97 2.61 -22.05
CA SER A 570 -20.00 2.49 -21.01
C SER A 570 -20.37 3.83 -20.39
N ILE A 571 -19.36 4.67 -20.09
CA ILE A 571 -19.58 6.04 -19.58
C ILE A 571 -20.38 6.88 -20.59
N ARG A 572 -20.02 6.84 -21.87
CA ARG A 572 -20.76 7.57 -22.92
C ARG A 572 -22.21 7.09 -23.05
N LEU A 573 -22.46 5.80 -22.92
CA LEU A 573 -23.81 5.24 -22.93
C LEU A 573 -24.62 5.72 -21.73
N LEU A 574 -24.05 5.69 -20.52
CA LEU A 574 -24.70 6.20 -19.31
C LEU A 574 -25.04 7.70 -19.43
N GLN A 575 -24.11 8.51 -19.92
CA GLN A 575 -24.34 9.94 -20.19
C GLN A 575 -25.47 10.17 -21.21
N ALA A 576 -25.47 9.40 -22.31
CA ALA A 576 -26.52 9.48 -23.32
C ALA A 576 -27.90 9.05 -22.77
N SER A 577 -27.91 8.19 -21.75
CA SER A 577 -29.10 7.79 -21.00
C SER A 577 -29.49 8.77 -19.88
N GLY A 578 -28.85 9.93 -19.79
CA GLY A 578 -29.17 10.97 -18.80
C GLY A 578 -28.57 10.72 -17.41
N TYR A 579 -27.71 9.72 -17.23
CA TYR A 579 -27.04 9.49 -15.96
C TYR A 579 -25.82 10.40 -15.81
N PRO A 580 -25.69 11.13 -14.69
CA PRO A 580 -24.50 11.92 -14.41
C PRO A 580 -23.33 10.96 -14.14
N THR A 581 -22.37 10.93 -15.04
CA THR A 581 -21.11 10.21 -14.82
C THR A 581 -20.05 11.20 -14.38
N TRP A 582 -19.47 10.98 -13.20
CA TRP A 582 -18.31 11.73 -12.75
C TRP A 582 -17.05 11.02 -13.18
N ASP A 583 -16.04 11.78 -13.61
CA ASP A 583 -14.70 11.21 -13.75
C ASP A 583 -14.20 10.87 -12.34
N ASN A 584 -14.17 9.57 -12.03
CA ASN A 584 -13.73 9.12 -10.72
C ASN A 584 -12.19 9.14 -10.68
N ARG A 585 -11.64 9.18 -9.47
CA ARG A 585 -10.18 9.19 -9.26
C ARG A 585 -9.47 8.06 -9.99
N ILE A 586 -10.05 6.87 -9.96
CA ILE A 586 -9.46 5.63 -10.46
C ILE A 586 -9.28 5.70 -11.98
N ARG A 587 -10.24 6.27 -12.72
CA ARG A 587 -10.19 6.43 -14.18
C ARG A 587 -9.08 7.36 -14.63
N THR A 588 -8.94 8.51 -13.97
CA THR A 588 -7.83 9.43 -14.23
C THR A 588 -6.49 8.71 -14.05
N ASP A 589 -6.39 7.90 -13.00
CA ASP A 589 -5.16 7.16 -12.71
C ASP A 589 -4.92 6.00 -13.70
N HIS A 590 -5.96 5.32 -14.19
CA HIS A 590 -5.87 4.33 -15.27
C HIS A 590 -5.37 4.97 -16.58
N ARG A 591 -5.86 6.15 -16.94
CA ARG A 591 -5.37 6.91 -18.09
C ARG A 591 -3.91 7.31 -17.92
N LEU A 592 -3.53 7.72 -16.71
CA LEU A 592 -2.15 8.07 -16.40
C LEU A 592 -1.24 6.84 -16.51
N TYR A 593 -1.66 5.68 -16.00
CA TYR A 593 -0.94 4.43 -16.15
C TYR A 593 -0.77 4.05 -17.63
N THR A 594 -1.86 4.04 -18.42
CA THR A 594 -1.81 3.65 -19.83
C THR A 594 -0.98 4.61 -20.69
N ARG A 595 -0.92 5.89 -20.32
CA ARG A 595 -0.05 6.90 -20.92
C ARG A 595 1.44 6.62 -20.67
N HIS A 596 1.83 6.34 -19.43
CA HIS A 596 3.25 6.27 -19.06
C HIS A 596 3.85 4.85 -19.13
N PHE A 597 3.04 3.79 -19.10
CA PHE A 597 3.55 2.41 -19.12
C PHE A 597 4.40 2.10 -20.36
N PRO A 598 3.97 2.35 -21.62
CA PRO A 598 4.72 1.88 -22.79
C PRO A 598 6.13 2.48 -22.88
N GLU A 599 6.25 3.81 -22.70
CA GLU A 599 7.53 4.50 -22.71
C GLU A 599 8.37 4.16 -21.48
N GLY A 600 7.74 4.05 -20.30
CA GLY A 600 8.41 3.63 -19.09
C GLY A 600 8.99 2.22 -19.22
N PHE A 601 8.22 1.26 -19.70
CA PHE A 601 8.68 -0.10 -19.89
C PHE A 601 9.83 -0.16 -20.89
N LYS A 602 9.70 0.48 -22.06
CA LYS A 602 10.77 0.59 -23.06
C LYS A 602 12.07 1.15 -22.47
N LYS A 603 11.98 2.20 -21.65
CA LYS A 603 13.14 2.86 -21.02
C LYS A 603 13.76 2.03 -19.88
N TRP A 604 12.93 1.37 -19.07
CA TRP A 604 13.33 0.80 -17.78
C TRP A 604 13.37 -0.74 -17.73
N LYS A 605 12.96 -1.45 -18.79
CA LYS A 605 12.96 -2.93 -18.88
C LYS A 605 14.26 -3.58 -18.43
N ARG A 606 15.41 -3.02 -18.84
CA ARG A 606 16.74 -3.52 -18.44
C ARG A 606 16.98 -3.39 -16.93
N VAL A 607 16.62 -2.25 -16.36
CA VAL A 607 16.74 -1.98 -14.92
C VAL A 607 15.84 -2.95 -14.16
N LEU A 608 14.59 -3.11 -14.57
CA LEU A 608 13.63 -4.04 -13.96
C LEU A 608 14.11 -5.50 -14.01
N THR A 609 14.65 -5.94 -15.15
CA THR A 609 15.18 -7.30 -15.31
C THR A 609 16.31 -7.57 -14.31
N GLU A 610 17.22 -6.61 -14.15
CA GLU A 610 18.32 -6.71 -13.21
C GLU A 610 17.83 -6.65 -11.75
N PHE A 611 16.84 -5.80 -11.46
CA PHE A 611 16.20 -5.76 -10.15
C PHE A 611 15.54 -7.10 -9.79
N ASP A 612 14.73 -7.66 -10.68
CA ASP A 612 14.05 -8.95 -10.46
C ASP A 612 15.06 -10.09 -10.27
N ARG A 613 16.19 -10.06 -10.99
CA ARG A 613 17.28 -11.03 -10.81
C ARG A 613 17.89 -10.93 -9.40
N GLN A 614 18.14 -9.71 -8.93
CA GLN A 614 18.68 -9.48 -7.58
C GLN A 614 17.66 -9.83 -6.49
N ASP A 615 16.41 -9.41 -6.65
CA ASP A 615 15.28 -9.72 -5.75
C ASP A 615 15.12 -11.23 -5.59
N HIS A 616 15.10 -11.97 -6.70
CA HIS A 616 15.04 -13.44 -6.69
C HIS A 616 16.24 -14.06 -5.95
N SER A 617 17.47 -13.61 -6.23
CA SER A 617 18.67 -14.10 -5.55
C SER A 617 18.65 -13.82 -4.05
N ILE A 618 18.15 -12.65 -3.65
CA ILE A 618 18.08 -12.23 -2.25
C ILE A 618 17.04 -13.08 -1.51
N ARG A 619 15.85 -13.26 -2.10
CA ARG A 619 14.79 -14.10 -1.52
C ARG A 619 15.19 -15.58 -1.44
N ALA A 620 15.87 -16.11 -2.46
CA ALA A 620 16.32 -17.50 -2.49
C ALA A 620 17.41 -17.79 -1.43
N THR A 621 18.23 -16.80 -1.08
CA THR A 621 19.29 -16.96 -0.05
C THR A 621 18.80 -16.70 1.37
N MET A 622 17.59 -16.16 1.51
CA MET A 622 17.00 -15.84 2.79
C MET A 622 16.18 -17.00 3.32
N ASN A 623 16.85 -17.93 4.00
CA ASN A 623 16.19 -18.88 4.88
C ASN A 623 15.62 -18.11 6.08
N PHE A 624 14.40 -17.59 5.96
CA PHE A 624 13.67 -17.14 7.12
C PHE A 624 13.36 -18.37 7.97
N PRO A 625 13.74 -18.42 9.25
CA PRO A 625 12.94 -19.22 10.17
C PRO A 625 11.51 -18.69 10.00
N PRO A 626 10.51 -19.56 9.73
CA PRO A 626 9.15 -19.13 9.41
C PRO A 626 8.74 -18.08 10.43
N THR A 627 8.42 -16.87 9.95
CA THR A 627 8.07 -15.74 10.81
C THR A 627 6.96 -16.21 11.71
N ARG A 628 7.29 -16.50 12.98
CA ARG A 628 6.30 -16.63 14.03
C ARG A 628 5.55 -15.31 13.98
N GLY A 629 4.22 -15.37 13.92
CA GLY A 629 3.36 -14.19 13.83
C GLY A 629 3.54 -13.36 15.07
N CYS A 630 4.61 -12.56 15.13
CA CYS A 630 4.90 -11.66 16.21
C CYS A 630 3.83 -10.59 16.14
N THR A 631 2.74 -10.81 16.87
CA THR A 631 1.76 -9.78 17.17
C THR A 631 2.50 -8.79 18.05
N CYS A 632 3.23 -7.85 17.45
CA CYS A 632 3.73 -6.69 18.14
C CYS A 632 2.52 -5.85 18.57
N ARG A 633 1.91 -6.26 19.69
CA ARG A 633 0.98 -5.46 20.47
C ARG A 633 1.72 -4.21 20.91
N SER A 634 1.27 -3.07 20.42
CA SER A 634 1.58 -1.76 20.98
C SER A 634 1.09 -1.74 22.44
N ALA A 635 2.03 -1.59 23.39
CA ALA A 635 1.79 -1.34 24.82
C ALA A 635 1.03 -2.43 25.64
N PRO A 636 1.30 -2.55 26.96
CA PRO A 636 0.72 -3.60 27.79
C PRO A 636 -0.68 -3.21 28.28
N HIS A 637 -1.72 -3.87 27.77
CA HIS A 637 -3.01 -3.96 28.46
C HIS A 637 -3.57 -5.40 28.42
N ASP A 638 -3.97 -5.83 29.62
CA ASP A 638 -4.66 -7.02 30.11
C ASP A 638 -4.07 -8.45 29.95
N PRO A 639 -3.71 -9.11 31.09
CA PRO A 639 -3.40 -10.53 31.15
C PRO A 639 -4.67 -11.34 31.50
N GLY A 640 -5.41 -11.85 30.51
CA GLY A 640 -6.61 -12.65 30.80
C GLY A 640 -7.14 -13.60 29.73
N SER A 641 -6.58 -13.69 28.53
CA SER A 641 -7.15 -14.53 27.46
C SER A 641 -6.23 -15.68 27.07
N SER A 642 -6.74 -16.90 27.24
CA SER A 642 -6.08 -18.17 26.91
C SER A 642 -6.21 -18.49 25.42
N CYS A 643 -5.13 -18.33 24.65
CA CYS A 643 -5.10 -18.63 23.21
C CYS A 643 -4.72 -20.08 22.92
N THR A 644 -5.69 -20.87 22.44
CA THR A 644 -5.47 -22.10 21.68
C THR A 644 -6.26 -22.07 20.38
N HIS A 645 -5.84 -21.26 19.40
CA HIS A 645 -6.34 -21.35 18.02
C HIS A 645 -5.19 -21.26 17.01
N ARG A 646 -5.25 -22.13 15.99
CA ARG A 646 -4.17 -22.57 15.11
C ARG A 646 -4.59 -22.24 13.67
N ALA A 647 -3.75 -21.51 12.95
CA ALA A 647 -3.70 -21.37 11.48
C ALA A 647 -4.94 -20.87 10.69
N THR A 648 -6.15 -20.81 11.26
CA THR A 648 -7.35 -20.22 10.62
C THR A 648 -7.45 -18.69 10.78
N GLU A 649 -6.65 -18.08 11.66
CA GLU A 649 -6.73 -16.64 11.97
C GLU A 649 -5.99 -15.72 10.98
N VAL A 650 -5.28 -16.27 9.97
CA VAL A 650 -4.65 -15.45 8.93
C VAL A 650 -5.73 -14.97 7.95
N GLY A 651 -6.62 -14.09 8.40
CA GLY A 651 -7.66 -13.50 7.56
C GLY A 651 -9.03 -13.33 8.19
N THR A 652 -9.27 -13.64 9.46
CA THR A 652 -10.63 -13.49 10.03
C THR A 652 -11.04 -12.05 10.28
N ASP A 653 -10.19 -11.05 10.02
CA ASP A 653 -10.47 -9.63 10.23
C ASP A 653 -9.77 -8.73 9.18
N TRP A 654 -9.60 -9.22 7.94
CA TRP A 654 -8.88 -8.46 6.91
C TRP A 654 -9.55 -7.11 6.60
N TRP A 655 -10.86 -7.00 6.81
CA TRP A 655 -11.64 -5.79 6.58
C TRP A 655 -11.54 -4.76 7.70
N LYS A 656 -11.09 -5.16 8.90
CA LYS A 656 -10.83 -4.23 10.02
C LYS A 656 -9.49 -3.51 9.87
N GLN A 657 -8.67 -3.90 8.89
CA GLN A 657 -7.39 -3.26 8.64
C GLN A 657 -7.61 -1.84 8.11
N SER A 658 -6.84 -0.89 8.62
CA SER A 658 -6.86 0.47 8.10
C SER A 658 -6.55 0.47 6.60
N PRO A 659 -7.14 1.40 5.82
CA PRO A 659 -6.80 1.56 4.41
C PRO A 659 -5.29 1.63 4.20
N ALA A 660 -4.80 1.01 3.13
CA ALA A 660 -3.39 1.04 2.81
C ALA A 660 -2.91 2.49 2.64
N THR A 661 -1.90 2.86 3.41
CA THR A 661 -1.16 4.11 3.32
C THR A 661 0.28 3.82 2.92
N LEU A 662 1.00 4.80 2.37
CA LEU A 662 2.44 4.63 2.12
C LEU A 662 3.18 4.15 3.38
N TYR A 663 2.77 4.65 4.56
CA TYR A 663 3.31 4.20 5.85
C TYR A 663 3.10 2.70 6.10
N SER A 664 1.89 2.18 5.85
CA SER A 664 1.62 0.74 5.96
C SER A 664 2.45 -0.08 4.95
N LEU A 665 2.67 0.44 3.73
CA LEU A 665 3.46 -0.25 2.70
C LEU A 665 4.94 -0.37 3.09
N LEU A 666 5.51 0.63 3.77
CA LEU A 666 6.87 0.58 4.34
C LEU A 666 7.03 -0.52 5.40
N ARG A 667 5.93 -1.00 5.99
CA ARG A 667 5.89 -2.13 6.92
C ARG A 667 5.49 -3.45 6.23
N GLY A 668 4.77 -3.37 5.11
CA GLY A 668 4.38 -4.47 4.25
C GLY A 668 5.35 -4.65 3.07
N PRO A 669 4.88 -4.64 1.81
CA PRO A 669 5.64 -5.09 0.63
C PRO A 669 6.85 -4.21 0.28
N LEU A 670 6.91 -2.97 0.75
CA LEU A 670 8.07 -2.08 0.56
C LEU A 670 9.05 -2.11 1.74
N ARG A 671 8.86 -3.03 2.69
CA ARG A 671 9.75 -3.15 3.85
C ARG A 671 11.19 -3.42 3.42
N CYS A 672 12.07 -2.48 3.77
CA CYS A 672 13.50 -2.63 3.53
C CYS A 672 14.13 -3.78 4.34
N CYS A 673 15.27 -4.27 3.86
CA CYS A 673 16.09 -5.27 4.56
C CYS A 673 17.23 -4.66 5.39
N CYS A 674 17.31 -3.33 5.55
CA CYS A 674 18.42 -2.65 6.21
C CYS A 674 18.56 -2.94 7.71
N ASN A 675 17.50 -3.42 8.37
CA ASN A 675 17.59 -3.89 9.75
C ASN A 675 18.22 -5.29 9.88
N ARG A 676 18.72 -5.88 8.79
CA ARG A 676 19.41 -7.17 8.82
C ARG A 676 20.91 -6.96 8.98
N PRO A 677 21.50 -7.42 10.09
CA PRO A 677 22.93 -7.30 10.31
C PRO A 677 23.67 -8.30 9.43
N ARG A 678 24.03 -7.89 8.22
CA ARG A 678 25.22 -8.43 7.57
C ARG A 678 26.30 -7.38 7.66
N VAL A 679 26.98 -7.35 8.80
CA VAL A 679 28.12 -6.46 8.99
C VAL A 679 29.38 -7.25 8.65
N GLN A 680 30.08 -6.83 7.61
CA GLN A 680 31.37 -7.40 7.24
C GLN A 680 32.49 -6.60 7.91
N PHE A 681 33.14 -7.18 8.92
CA PHE A 681 34.25 -6.56 9.63
C PHE A 681 35.58 -7.14 9.13
N GLY A 682 36.02 -6.72 7.94
CA GLY A 682 37.26 -7.23 7.34
C GLY A 682 37.12 -8.63 6.71
N PRO A 683 38.20 -9.43 6.61
CA PRO A 683 38.14 -10.81 6.09
C PRO A 683 37.19 -11.70 6.88
N ASP A 684 36.96 -11.40 8.15
CA ASP A 684 36.09 -12.15 9.05
C ASP A 684 34.72 -11.47 9.19
N LEU A 685 33.69 -12.06 8.58
CA LEU A 685 32.30 -11.64 8.77
C LEU A 685 31.86 -11.92 10.22
N VAL A 686 31.85 -10.89 11.09
CA VAL A 686 31.20 -11.00 12.40
C VAL A 686 29.69 -10.81 12.22
N LEU A 687 28.98 -11.93 12.17
CA LEU A 687 27.52 -11.96 12.17
C LEU A 687 27.01 -11.55 13.56
N LEU A 688 26.37 -10.38 13.66
CA LEU A 688 25.54 -10.06 14.83
C LEU A 688 24.25 -10.86 14.73
N TYR A 689 23.92 -11.63 15.75
CA TYR A 689 22.62 -12.31 15.79
C TYR A 689 21.52 -11.28 16.10
N GLN A 690 20.32 -11.56 15.60
CA GLN A 690 19.13 -10.77 15.88
C GLN A 690 18.38 -11.36 17.07
N CYS A 691 17.81 -10.50 17.90
CA CYS A 691 16.84 -10.91 18.90
C CYS A 691 15.61 -11.52 18.22
N THR A 692 15.21 -12.74 18.58
CA THR A 692 14.02 -13.43 18.06
C THR A 692 12.73 -12.64 18.31
N TRP A 693 12.69 -11.85 19.38
CA TRP A 693 11.53 -11.03 19.73
C TRP A 693 11.54 -9.65 19.06
N CYS A 694 12.52 -8.80 19.39
CA CYS A 694 12.56 -7.40 18.92
C CYS A 694 13.30 -7.20 17.58
N ALA A 695 13.90 -8.25 17.01
CA ALA A 695 14.72 -8.22 15.80
C ALA A 695 15.99 -7.33 15.86
N ASP A 696 16.31 -6.73 17.01
CA ASP A 696 17.52 -5.92 17.17
C ASP A 696 18.79 -6.76 16.96
N ALA A 697 19.72 -6.21 16.19
CA ALA A 697 21.01 -6.80 15.93
C ALA A 697 22.04 -6.27 16.94
N THR A 698 22.47 -7.11 17.88
CA THR A 698 23.39 -6.66 18.93
C THR A 698 24.31 -7.78 19.37
N ALA A 699 25.53 -7.43 19.78
CA ALA A 699 26.48 -8.36 20.39
C ALA A 699 25.98 -8.89 21.75
N LEU A 700 24.97 -8.25 22.35
CA LEU A 700 24.40 -8.62 23.64
C LEU A 700 23.44 -9.82 23.59
N VAL A 701 23.02 -10.24 22.40
CA VAL A 701 22.14 -11.41 22.24
C VAL A 701 22.72 -12.67 22.90
N ARG A 702 21.85 -13.39 23.61
CA ARG A 702 22.12 -14.66 24.27
C ARG A 702 21.26 -15.75 23.64
N LYS A 703 21.89 -16.89 23.38
CA LYS A 703 21.22 -18.09 22.89
C LYS A 703 20.27 -18.62 23.96
N CYS A 704 19.08 -19.07 23.58
CA CYS A 704 18.18 -19.79 24.47
C CYS A 704 18.88 -21.08 24.94
N THR A 705 18.99 -21.27 26.25
CA THR A 705 19.68 -22.43 26.83
C THR A 705 18.90 -23.74 26.69
N GLY A 706 17.61 -23.68 26.37
CA GLY A 706 16.77 -24.86 26.16
C GLY A 706 16.86 -25.38 24.72
N CYS A 707 16.40 -24.59 23.75
CA CYS A 707 16.28 -25.03 22.36
C CYS A 707 17.47 -24.70 21.47
N GLU A 708 18.34 -23.79 21.91
CA GLU A 708 19.48 -23.30 21.15
C GLU A 708 19.16 -22.61 19.80
N SER A 709 17.90 -22.54 19.37
CA SER A 709 17.49 -21.95 18.10
C SER A 709 17.05 -20.48 18.22
N ALA A 710 16.62 -20.04 19.40
CA ALA A 710 16.22 -18.66 19.66
C ALA A 710 17.35 -17.83 20.30
N TRP A 711 17.34 -16.52 20.07
CA TRP A 711 18.33 -15.56 20.57
C TRP A 711 17.63 -14.34 21.17
N TYR A 712 18.03 -13.88 22.35
CA TYR A 712 17.39 -12.76 23.03
C TYR A 712 18.40 -11.71 23.47
N CYS A 713 18.15 -10.44 23.18
CA CYS A 713 19.02 -9.33 23.62
C CYS A 713 18.94 -9.09 25.13
N ASN A 714 17.83 -9.45 25.79
CA ASN A 714 17.65 -9.34 27.24
C ASN A 714 16.53 -10.28 27.75
N PRO A 715 16.42 -10.48 29.09
CA PRO A 715 15.37 -11.33 29.68
C PRO A 715 13.94 -10.85 29.42
N THR A 716 13.73 -9.56 29.15
CA THR A 716 12.40 -9.02 28.84
C THR A 716 11.91 -9.52 27.48
N CYS A 717 12.76 -9.51 26.45
CA CYS A 717 12.47 -10.09 25.15
C CYS A 717 12.21 -11.60 25.23
N GLN A 718 12.99 -12.32 26.04
CA GLN A 718 12.77 -13.75 26.26
C GLN A 718 11.41 -14.02 26.91
N ARG A 719 11.05 -13.28 27.97
CA ARG A 719 9.75 -13.42 28.65
C ARG A 719 8.58 -13.08 27.73
N ALA A 720 8.74 -12.09 26.86
CA ALA A 720 7.71 -11.69 25.90
C ALA A 720 7.46 -12.75 24.81
N ASP A 721 8.52 -13.39 24.31
CA ASP A 721 8.41 -14.50 23.34
C ASP A 721 8.01 -15.84 23.99
N TRP A 722 8.15 -15.97 25.32
CA TRP A 722 7.96 -17.24 26.04
C TRP A 722 6.60 -17.93 25.80
N PRO A 723 5.45 -17.23 25.76
CA PRO A 723 4.15 -17.88 25.53
C PRO A 723 4.10 -18.69 24.24
N GLU A 724 4.70 -18.18 23.16
CA GLU A 724 4.79 -18.86 21.85
C GLU A 724 5.98 -19.82 21.78
N HIS A 725 7.09 -19.46 22.41
CA HIS A 725 8.33 -20.22 22.31
C HIS A 725 8.30 -21.51 23.13
N LYS A 726 7.68 -21.51 24.31
CA LYS A 726 7.72 -22.65 25.25
C LYS A 726 7.30 -23.97 24.62
N GLY A 727 6.30 -23.97 23.73
CA GLY A 727 5.80 -25.18 23.07
C GLY A 727 6.75 -25.80 22.05
N LYS A 728 7.80 -25.05 21.67
CA LYS A 728 8.85 -25.47 20.72
C LYS A 728 10.22 -25.52 21.40
N CYS A 729 10.30 -25.27 22.71
CA CYS A 729 11.58 -25.19 23.42
C CYS A 729 11.99 -26.59 23.90
N GLY A 730 13.10 -27.13 23.37
CA GLY A 730 13.60 -28.46 23.71
C GLY A 730 13.02 -29.61 22.88
N GLN A 731 12.20 -29.30 21.87
CA GLN A 731 11.96 -30.16 20.70
C GLN A 731 13.08 -29.94 19.69
#